data_AF-A0A937Y6E8-F1
#
_entry.id   AF-A0A937Y6E8-F1
#
_cell.length_a   1.000
_cell.length_b   1.000
_cell.length_c   1.000
_cell.angle_alpha   90.00
_cell.angle_beta   90.00
_cell.angle_gamma   90.00
#
_symmetry.space_group_name_H-M   'P 1'
#
loop_
_entity.id
_entity.type
_entity.pdbx_description
1 polymer ?
#
loop_
_entity_poly.entity_id
_entity_poly.type
_entity_poly.pdbx_seq_one_letter_code
_entity_poly.pdbx_strand_id
1 'polypeptide(L)'
;MAVTLKGRRGGRAQDLGTRLFTFVVVADTHVNQEDGKASSDFAVNRLSNARSRHVMREINRIAPALVLHLGDIVHPNPAHPGYATAADSFHALAKELKCPLYLTPGNHDVGDKPGDWLPVPSVSDDFLALYSRHFGKDYYSLDSNGCHFVVINAQIINSGLECEAAQKSWLEKDLAAHSGKRIFLATHYPPYLYEPGEDGHYDNIDEPGRSWLLGLFARHTVEAVFAGHVHNLWYHLHGDTDVYLLPSTSFVRLDYSELCRIEPGPEGGRNDAPKLGFFQVDVHENGHVAYVMRTSGATLAPGARVNGHAERLPPVHTKSIALAPVGIDLRYPWAETVEVAASGALDEFSRKLARNDYPLMALWEMGVRRLRVPARDLANPLTRERMRVLRRVGNEFTVYTHGVPSGELRDALVAHAGLVSAWEVIAPLRKLDEVAEQVREIKTATALMVHLSKLQRPEDRYDHGKRGRHTIEHGFLVQEHEQLRELLARNAARDAFDGVSFRVARGEAAWDSVRAVHGLSRALGIRTCAYMRLASDNPADAPVDDLATANRVAETVVAAFGCPGVDVWLDTFNDVDRGYFRRSGLVDRRYNPRVGFHVYRNLHSALSGAGAELSAGEATDLPGVRVLALEGSGKLWLLLLPERETMVSALPLGARKLRGVKDAKWIDLASGDIRSLTASVAASPGGDLLRVGEGVACAVPALVRISA
;
A
#
# COMPACT_ATOMS: atom_id res chain seq x y z
N MET A 1 3.97 -5.70 41.37
CA MET A 1 2.66 -5.20 40.93
C MET A 1 2.71 -5.03 39.42
N ALA A 2 1.88 -5.75 38.67
CA ALA A 2 1.81 -5.59 37.23
C ALA A 2 1.28 -4.19 36.92
N VAL A 3 2.17 -3.25 36.59
CA VAL A 3 1.76 -1.97 36.02
C VAL A 3 1.07 -2.33 34.72
N THR A 4 -0.25 -2.16 34.69
CA THR A 4 -1.02 -2.19 33.45
C THR A 4 -0.50 -1.01 32.62
N LEU A 5 0.51 -1.27 31.78
CA LEU A 5 0.93 -0.34 30.75
C LEU A 5 -0.36 0.00 29.99
N LYS A 6 -0.87 1.22 30.18
CA LYS A 6 -2.14 1.66 29.59
C LYS A 6 -2.11 1.20 28.13
N GLY A 7 -3.02 0.27 27.81
CA GLY A 7 -3.17 -0.28 26.48
C GLY A 7 -3.23 0.88 25.50
N ARG A 8 -2.53 0.72 24.37
CA ARG A 8 -2.49 1.71 23.30
C ARG A 8 -3.93 2.16 23.02
N ARG A 9 -4.22 3.46 23.14
CA ARG A 9 -5.12 4.10 22.18
C ARG A 9 -4.35 4.23 20.86
N GLY A 10 -3.90 3.09 20.31
CA GLY A 10 -3.61 3.05 18.87
C GLY A 10 -4.93 3.40 18.21
N GLY A 11 -4.91 4.18 17.14
CA GLY A 11 -6.13 4.31 16.35
C GLY A 11 -6.57 2.88 16.06
N ARG A 12 -7.75 2.47 16.51
CA ARG A 12 -8.30 1.21 16.01
C ARG A 12 -8.32 1.32 14.48
N ALA A 13 -8.27 0.19 13.77
CA ALA A 13 -8.65 0.23 12.35
C ALA A 13 -9.97 1.01 12.25
N GLN A 14 -10.21 1.71 11.13
CA GLN A 14 -11.48 2.39 10.98
C GLN A 14 -12.59 1.39 11.29
N ASP A 15 -13.55 1.80 12.11
CA ASP A 15 -14.69 0.94 12.44
C ASP A 15 -15.64 0.92 11.26
N LEU A 16 -15.21 0.20 10.22
CA LEU A 16 -15.94 0.06 8.97
C LEU A 16 -17.22 -0.75 9.17
N GLY A 17 -17.32 -1.54 10.24
CA GLY A 17 -18.40 -2.50 10.46
C GLY A 17 -18.29 -3.71 9.53
N THR A 18 -19.40 -4.43 9.35
CA THR A 18 -19.44 -5.61 8.50
C THR A 18 -19.30 -5.25 7.02
N ARG A 19 -18.68 -6.13 6.23
CA ARG A 19 -18.66 -5.97 4.76
C ARG A 19 -20.02 -6.34 4.20
N LEU A 20 -20.63 -5.42 3.47
CA LEU A 20 -21.95 -5.57 2.85
C LEU A 20 -21.86 -6.27 1.49
N PHE A 21 -21.03 -5.75 0.59
CA PHE A 21 -20.79 -6.32 -0.73
C PHE A 21 -19.46 -5.82 -1.31
N THR A 22 -19.07 -6.37 -2.46
CA THR A 22 -17.89 -5.96 -3.21
C THR A 22 -18.29 -5.59 -4.63
N PHE A 23 -17.75 -4.50 -5.17
CA PHE A 23 -17.76 -4.20 -6.59
C PHE A 23 -16.33 -4.04 -7.12
N VAL A 24 -16.17 -4.06 -8.44
CA VAL A 24 -14.87 -3.85 -9.08
C VAL A 24 -14.90 -2.59 -9.93
N VAL A 25 -13.79 -1.86 -9.98
CA VAL A 25 -13.59 -0.71 -10.86
C VAL A 25 -12.37 -0.96 -11.74
N VAL A 26 -12.56 -0.85 -13.06
CA VAL A 26 -11.54 -1.04 -14.09
C VAL A 26 -11.44 0.24 -14.93
N ALA A 27 -10.25 0.57 -15.42
CA ALA A 27 -10.03 1.69 -16.31
C ALA A 27 -9.12 1.30 -17.49
N ASP A 28 -9.32 2.01 -18.60
CA ASP A 28 -8.38 2.10 -19.71
C ASP A 28 -7.95 0.72 -20.26
N THR A 29 -8.92 -0.09 -20.70
CA THR A 29 -8.64 -1.40 -21.32
C THR A 29 -8.06 -1.26 -22.72
N HIS A 30 -8.37 -0.19 -23.45
CA HIS A 30 -7.82 0.09 -24.79
C HIS A 30 -7.86 -1.14 -25.71
N VAL A 31 -8.99 -1.86 -25.75
CA VAL A 31 -9.14 -3.08 -26.55
C VAL A 31 -9.00 -2.75 -28.02
N ASN A 32 -8.13 -3.48 -28.71
CA ASN A 32 -7.92 -3.36 -30.15
C ASN A 32 -8.85 -4.28 -30.94
N GLN A 33 -8.91 -4.06 -32.25
CA GLN A 33 -9.68 -4.81 -33.22
C GLN A 33 -9.35 -6.31 -33.27
N GLU A 34 -8.13 -6.71 -32.87
CA GLU A 34 -7.69 -8.10 -32.87
C GLU A 34 -6.53 -8.33 -31.88
N ASP A 35 -6.36 -9.58 -31.44
CA ASP A 35 -5.26 -9.95 -30.55
C ASP A 35 -3.90 -9.72 -31.22
N GLY A 36 -2.97 -9.09 -30.49
CA GLY A 36 -1.59 -8.91 -30.95
C GLY A 36 -1.38 -7.80 -31.99
N LYS A 37 -2.43 -7.08 -32.40
CA LYS A 37 -2.30 -5.88 -33.24
C LYS A 37 -2.84 -4.64 -32.52
N ALA A 38 -2.34 -3.49 -32.93
CA ALA A 38 -2.74 -2.19 -32.41
C ALA A 38 -2.67 -1.14 -33.52
N SER A 39 -3.54 -0.14 -33.47
CA SER A 39 -3.48 1.05 -34.34
C SER A 39 -2.35 2.02 -33.97
N SER A 40 -1.73 1.84 -32.79
CA SER A 40 -0.62 2.66 -32.31
C SER A 40 0.73 2.00 -32.54
N ASP A 41 1.76 2.84 -32.70
CA ASP A 41 3.15 2.42 -32.91
C ASP A 41 3.79 1.76 -31.68
N PHE A 42 3.22 1.91 -30.49
CA PHE A 42 3.80 1.34 -29.26
C PHE A 42 3.50 -0.17 -29.16
N ALA A 43 4.55 -0.97 -28.91
CA ALA A 43 4.43 -2.43 -28.89
C ALA A 43 3.55 -2.92 -27.74
N VAL A 44 3.60 -2.24 -26.59
CA VAL A 44 2.75 -2.55 -25.42
C VAL A 44 1.26 -2.56 -25.76
N ASN A 45 0.80 -1.71 -26.69
CA ASN A 45 -0.62 -1.62 -27.04
C ASN A 45 -1.14 -2.91 -27.69
N ARG A 46 -0.27 -3.73 -28.29
CA ARG A 46 -0.65 -5.05 -28.84
C ARG A 46 -1.08 -6.06 -27.76
N LEU A 47 -0.77 -5.79 -26.49
CA LEU A 47 -1.08 -6.66 -25.35
C LEU A 47 -2.48 -6.41 -24.75
N SER A 48 -3.18 -5.32 -25.11
CA SER A 48 -4.42 -4.88 -24.46
C SER A 48 -5.49 -5.97 -24.38
N ASN A 49 -5.76 -6.69 -25.48
CA ASN A 49 -6.81 -7.71 -25.51
C ASN A 49 -6.48 -8.90 -24.58
N ALA A 50 -5.22 -9.33 -24.59
CA ALA A 50 -4.76 -10.44 -23.75
C ALA A 50 -4.69 -10.04 -22.25
N ARG A 51 -4.37 -8.78 -21.94
CA ARG A 51 -4.44 -8.22 -20.58
C ARG A 51 -5.88 -8.10 -20.10
N SER A 52 -6.78 -7.60 -20.96
CA SER A 52 -8.22 -7.48 -20.67
C SER A 52 -8.85 -8.84 -20.35
N ARG A 53 -8.49 -9.89 -21.11
CA ARG A 53 -8.94 -11.26 -20.84
C ARG A 53 -8.48 -11.77 -19.47
N HIS A 54 -7.22 -11.51 -19.10
CA HIS A 54 -6.70 -11.83 -17.76
C HIS A 54 -7.47 -11.07 -16.67
N VAL A 55 -7.72 -9.78 -16.85
CA VAL A 55 -8.50 -8.95 -15.91
C VAL A 55 -9.90 -9.52 -15.71
N MET A 56 -10.64 -9.79 -16.78
CA MET A 56 -12.00 -10.36 -16.69
C MET A 56 -12.02 -11.70 -15.96
N ARG A 57 -10.97 -12.50 -16.10
CA ARG A 57 -10.79 -13.74 -15.34
C ARG A 57 -10.59 -13.48 -13.85
N GLU A 58 -9.77 -12.51 -13.48
CA GLU A 58 -9.56 -12.13 -12.07
C GLU A 58 -10.83 -11.53 -11.45
N ILE A 59 -11.59 -10.73 -12.21
CA ILE A 59 -12.88 -10.20 -11.78
C ILE A 59 -13.84 -11.34 -11.45
N ASN A 60 -13.95 -12.33 -12.35
CA ASN A 60 -14.77 -13.51 -12.10
C ASN A 60 -14.34 -14.31 -10.86
N ARG A 61 -13.05 -14.26 -10.48
CA ARG A 61 -12.54 -14.88 -9.26
C ARG A 61 -12.95 -14.10 -8.00
N ILE A 62 -12.99 -12.78 -8.07
CA ILE A 62 -13.48 -11.90 -7.00
C ILE A 62 -14.99 -12.09 -6.80
N ALA A 63 -15.72 -12.41 -7.88
CA ALA A 63 -17.17 -12.55 -7.91
C ALA A 63 -17.91 -11.31 -7.35
N PRO A 64 -17.66 -10.10 -7.91
CA PRO A 64 -18.28 -8.88 -7.42
C PRO A 64 -19.77 -8.80 -7.79
N ALA A 65 -20.50 -7.93 -7.09
CA ALA A 65 -21.89 -7.61 -7.38
C ALA A 65 -22.05 -6.89 -8.73
N LEU A 66 -21.07 -6.06 -9.12
CA LEU A 66 -21.01 -5.35 -10.40
C LEU A 66 -19.57 -4.91 -10.72
N VAL A 67 -19.37 -4.50 -11.97
CA VAL A 67 -18.14 -3.87 -12.48
C VAL A 67 -18.46 -2.49 -13.04
N LEU A 68 -17.69 -1.48 -12.64
CA LEU A 68 -17.66 -0.17 -13.28
C LEU A 68 -16.41 -0.08 -14.17
N HIS A 69 -16.59 0.30 -15.43
CA HIS A 69 -15.50 0.60 -16.36
C HIS A 69 -15.41 2.12 -16.58
N LEU A 70 -14.25 2.72 -16.34
CA LEU A 70 -14.06 4.17 -16.32
C LEU A 70 -13.66 4.76 -17.68
N GLY A 71 -14.14 4.19 -18.79
CA GLY A 71 -13.81 4.68 -20.14
C GLY A 71 -12.46 4.21 -20.68
N ASP A 72 -12.18 4.67 -21.90
CA ASP A 72 -11.13 4.16 -22.79
C ASP A 72 -11.24 2.64 -22.95
N ILE A 73 -12.46 2.24 -23.34
CA ILE A 73 -12.87 0.86 -23.51
C ILE A 73 -12.09 0.25 -24.68
N VAL A 74 -12.07 0.97 -25.79
CA VAL A 74 -11.47 0.54 -27.05
C VAL A 74 -10.37 1.49 -27.52
N HIS A 75 -9.49 0.99 -28.36
CA HIS A 75 -8.52 1.76 -29.11
C HIS A 75 -8.46 1.14 -30.50
N PRO A 76 -8.85 1.84 -31.59
CA PRO A 76 -8.72 3.28 -31.84
C PRO A 76 -9.94 4.14 -31.46
N ASN A 77 -9.83 5.46 -31.66
CA ASN A 77 -10.91 6.44 -31.43
C ASN A 77 -12.04 6.37 -32.49
N PRO A 78 -13.18 7.05 -32.29
CA PRO A 78 -14.36 6.95 -33.16
C PRO A 78 -14.15 7.41 -34.61
N ALA A 79 -13.16 8.25 -34.88
CA ALA A 79 -12.83 8.71 -36.23
C ALA A 79 -12.12 7.62 -37.06
N HIS A 80 -11.59 6.58 -36.42
CA HIS A 80 -10.84 5.53 -37.08
C HIS A 80 -11.79 4.41 -37.60
N PRO A 81 -11.61 3.90 -38.84
CA PRO A 81 -12.50 2.89 -39.43
C PRO A 81 -12.62 1.57 -38.63
N GLY A 82 -11.58 1.24 -37.86
CA GLY A 82 -11.54 0.07 -36.99
C GLY A 82 -12.29 0.17 -35.66
N TYR A 83 -12.90 1.33 -35.32
CA TYR A 83 -13.59 1.53 -34.04
C TYR A 83 -14.67 0.47 -33.78
N ALA A 84 -15.56 0.23 -34.74
CA ALA A 84 -16.65 -0.74 -34.60
C ALA A 84 -16.13 -2.17 -34.37
N THR A 85 -15.04 -2.56 -35.04
CA THR A 85 -14.41 -3.87 -34.83
C THR A 85 -13.79 -4.00 -33.45
N ALA A 86 -13.14 -2.94 -32.95
CA ALA A 86 -12.62 -2.93 -31.57
C ALA A 86 -13.76 -3.04 -30.55
N ALA A 87 -14.90 -2.39 -30.79
CA ALA A 87 -16.10 -2.52 -29.95
C ALA A 87 -16.63 -3.95 -29.94
N ASP A 88 -16.69 -4.62 -31.09
CA ASP A 88 -17.07 -6.04 -31.19
C ASP A 88 -16.09 -6.94 -30.44
N SER A 89 -14.77 -6.66 -30.51
CA SER A 89 -13.75 -7.38 -29.73
C SER A 89 -13.95 -7.19 -28.23
N PHE A 90 -14.24 -5.96 -27.78
CA PHE A 90 -14.52 -5.71 -26.37
C PHE A 90 -15.75 -6.49 -25.91
N HIS A 91 -16.85 -6.47 -26.68
CA HIS A 91 -18.05 -7.24 -26.36
C HIS A 91 -17.78 -8.74 -26.30
N ALA A 92 -16.94 -9.27 -27.19
CA ALA A 92 -16.55 -10.68 -27.18
C ALA A 92 -15.79 -11.05 -25.90
N LEU A 93 -14.88 -10.18 -25.44
CA LEU A 93 -14.14 -10.35 -24.18
C LEU A 93 -15.08 -10.20 -22.98
N ALA A 94 -15.90 -9.14 -22.94
CA ALA A 94 -16.77 -8.82 -21.82
C ALA A 94 -17.84 -9.89 -21.56
N LYS A 95 -18.23 -10.69 -22.57
CA LYS A 95 -19.11 -11.87 -22.40
C LYS A 95 -18.57 -12.91 -21.42
N GLU A 96 -17.26 -12.91 -21.14
CA GLU A 96 -16.68 -13.79 -20.13
C GLU A 96 -17.05 -13.37 -18.70
N LEU A 97 -17.43 -12.11 -18.46
CA LEU A 97 -17.81 -11.63 -17.14
C LEU A 97 -19.13 -12.26 -16.67
N LYS A 98 -19.15 -12.69 -15.41
CA LYS A 98 -20.30 -13.34 -14.77
C LYS A 98 -21.16 -12.40 -13.94
N CYS A 99 -20.88 -11.10 -14.00
CA CYS A 99 -21.55 -10.05 -13.24
C CYS A 99 -21.89 -8.87 -14.16
N PRO A 100 -22.84 -8.00 -13.77
CA PRO A 100 -23.19 -6.80 -14.54
C PRO A 100 -21.98 -5.87 -14.75
N LEU A 101 -21.85 -5.36 -15.98
CA LEU A 101 -20.83 -4.39 -16.38
C LEU A 101 -21.50 -3.07 -16.74
N TYR A 102 -21.00 -1.99 -16.15
CA TYR A 102 -21.46 -0.62 -16.40
C TYR A 102 -20.30 0.20 -16.97
N LEU A 103 -20.55 0.82 -18.12
CA LEU A 103 -19.55 1.53 -18.91
C LEU A 103 -19.69 3.05 -18.73
N THR A 104 -18.56 3.70 -18.51
CA THR A 104 -18.35 5.15 -18.61
C THR A 104 -17.65 5.39 -19.95
N PRO A 105 -17.98 6.43 -20.74
CA PRO A 105 -17.22 6.78 -21.93
C PRO A 105 -15.89 7.46 -21.56
N GLY A 106 -14.82 7.16 -22.30
CA GLY A 106 -13.56 7.90 -22.28
C GLY A 106 -13.27 8.65 -23.59
N ASN A 107 -12.13 9.35 -23.66
CA ASN A 107 -11.80 10.14 -24.84
C ASN A 107 -11.55 9.28 -26.09
N HIS A 108 -11.14 8.03 -25.91
CA HIS A 108 -11.06 7.05 -27.00
C HIS A 108 -12.42 6.49 -27.44
N ASP A 109 -13.49 6.71 -26.67
CA ASP A 109 -14.81 6.14 -26.96
C ASP A 109 -15.78 7.17 -27.58
N VAL A 110 -15.66 8.46 -27.23
CA VAL A 110 -16.57 9.52 -27.70
C VAL A 110 -15.87 10.73 -28.32
N GLY A 111 -14.54 10.74 -28.38
CA GLY A 111 -13.74 11.94 -28.67
C GLY A 111 -13.35 12.67 -27.40
N ASP A 112 -12.37 13.58 -27.49
CA ASP A 112 -11.79 14.22 -26.32
C ASP A 112 -12.62 15.41 -25.80
N LYS A 113 -12.27 15.92 -24.62
CA LYS A 113 -12.83 17.17 -24.11
C LYS A 113 -12.62 18.32 -25.12
N PRO A 114 -13.39 19.41 -25.05
CA PRO A 114 -13.21 20.55 -25.95
C PRO A 114 -11.83 21.19 -25.75
N GLY A 115 -11.08 21.40 -26.84
CA GLY A 115 -9.79 22.09 -26.78
C GLY A 115 -9.04 22.09 -28.10
N ASP A 116 -8.72 23.29 -28.60
CA ASP A 116 -8.05 23.48 -29.91
C ASP A 116 -6.60 22.95 -29.96
N TRP A 117 -6.02 22.66 -28.79
CA TRP A 117 -4.63 22.21 -28.63
C TRP A 117 -4.50 20.70 -28.38
N LEU A 118 -5.61 19.97 -28.30
CA LEU A 118 -5.62 18.53 -28.05
C LEU A 118 -5.26 17.76 -29.32
N PRO A 119 -4.51 16.64 -29.22
CA PRO A 119 -4.01 15.92 -30.40
C PRO A 119 -5.06 15.01 -31.07
N VAL A 120 -6.27 14.95 -30.50
CA VAL A 120 -7.35 14.07 -30.95
C VAL A 120 -8.65 14.86 -31.12
N PRO A 121 -9.56 14.43 -32.02
CA PRO A 121 -10.82 15.12 -32.24
C PRO A 121 -11.65 15.26 -30.96
N SER A 122 -12.21 16.45 -30.74
CA SER A 122 -13.16 16.67 -29.65
C SER A 122 -14.45 15.87 -29.84
N VAL A 123 -15.16 15.66 -28.73
CA VAL A 123 -16.49 15.04 -28.70
C VAL A 123 -17.46 15.74 -29.64
N SER A 124 -18.33 14.95 -30.28
CA SER A 124 -19.35 15.44 -31.22
C SER A 124 -20.60 14.56 -31.17
N ASP A 125 -21.72 15.07 -31.68
CA ASP A 125 -22.99 14.33 -31.75
C ASP A 125 -22.85 13.01 -32.55
N ASP A 126 -22.04 13.01 -33.62
CA ASP A 126 -21.79 11.82 -34.43
C ASP A 126 -21.03 10.73 -33.64
N PHE A 127 -20.02 11.13 -32.86
CA PHE A 127 -19.28 10.20 -32.01
C PHE A 127 -20.13 9.70 -30.84
N LEU A 128 -20.96 10.55 -30.23
CA LEU A 128 -21.93 10.15 -29.21
C LEU A 128 -22.97 9.17 -29.77
N ALA A 129 -23.46 9.40 -30.99
CA ALA A 129 -24.38 8.50 -31.67
C ALA A 129 -23.73 7.15 -32.04
N LEU A 130 -22.42 7.14 -32.33
CA LEU A 130 -21.67 5.91 -32.57
C LEU A 130 -21.44 5.15 -31.26
N TYR A 131 -21.03 5.83 -30.19
CA TYR A 131 -20.93 5.24 -28.85
C TYR A 131 -22.27 4.63 -28.42
N SER A 132 -23.36 5.37 -28.59
CA SER A 132 -24.69 4.90 -28.18
C SER A 132 -25.12 3.62 -28.90
N ARG A 133 -24.75 3.47 -30.18
CA ARG A 133 -24.99 2.24 -30.94
C ARG A 133 -24.23 1.03 -30.40
N HIS A 134 -23.01 1.20 -29.90
CA HIS A 134 -22.15 0.10 -29.45
C HIS A 134 -22.22 -0.17 -27.95
N PHE A 135 -22.35 0.86 -27.12
CA PHE A 135 -22.19 0.78 -25.66
C PHE A 135 -23.39 1.31 -24.87
N GLY A 136 -24.33 2.01 -25.52
CA GLY A 136 -25.57 2.48 -24.89
C GLY A 136 -25.47 3.90 -24.33
N LYS A 137 -26.08 4.15 -23.16
CA LYS A 137 -26.09 5.50 -22.58
C LYS A 137 -24.69 5.90 -22.11
N ASP A 138 -24.34 7.16 -22.34
CA ASP A 138 -23.06 7.78 -21.97
C ASP A 138 -23.08 8.44 -20.58
N TYR A 139 -24.27 8.72 -20.04
CA TYR A 139 -24.49 9.04 -18.62
C TYR A 139 -25.79 8.42 -18.10
N TYR A 140 -25.76 7.96 -16.86
CA TYR A 140 -26.90 7.30 -16.20
C TYR A 140 -26.60 7.04 -14.72
N SER A 141 -27.61 6.65 -13.96
CA SER A 141 -27.46 6.19 -12.59
C SER A 141 -28.19 4.86 -12.37
N LEU A 142 -27.80 4.15 -11.32
CA LEU A 142 -28.44 2.90 -10.89
C LEU A 142 -28.34 2.73 -9.38
N ASP A 143 -29.37 2.12 -8.80
CA ASP A 143 -29.34 1.68 -7.41
C ASP A 143 -28.94 0.22 -7.33
N SER A 144 -27.97 -0.10 -6.48
CA SER A 144 -27.53 -1.47 -6.25
C SER A 144 -27.04 -1.63 -4.82
N ASN A 145 -27.54 -2.67 -4.13
CA ASN A 145 -27.13 -3.03 -2.77
C ASN A 145 -27.19 -1.86 -1.77
N GLY A 146 -28.23 -1.02 -1.87
CA GLY A 146 -28.43 0.13 -0.98
C GLY A 146 -27.54 1.35 -1.27
N CYS A 147 -26.72 1.30 -2.32
CA CYS A 147 -25.89 2.40 -2.80
C CYS A 147 -26.43 2.94 -4.12
N HIS A 148 -26.12 4.20 -4.39
CA HIS A 148 -26.46 4.89 -5.63
C HIS A 148 -25.20 5.10 -6.46
N PHE A 149 -25.16 4.54 -7.66
CA PHE A 149 -24.02 4.65 -8.56
C PHE A 149 -24.36 5.60 -9.70
N VAL A 150 -23.45 6.52 -10.00
CA VAL A 150 -23.63 7.56 -11.02
C VAL A 150 -22.49 7.45 -12.03
N VAL A 151 -22.82 7.43 -13.31
CA VAL A 151 -21.88 7.48 -14.43
C VAL A 151 -22.11 8.79 -15.17
N ILE A 152 -21.05 9.58 -15.35
CA ILE A 152 -21.10 10.83 -16.12
C ILE A 152 -20.18 10.74 -17.34
N ASN A 153 -20.59 11.40 -18.42
CA ASN A 153 -19.74 11.66 -19.58
C ASN A 153 -18.92 12.93 -19.29
N ALA A 154 -17.62 12.77 -19.02
CA ALA A 154 -16.75 13.90 -18.70
C ALA A 154 -16.35 14.70 -19.92
N GLN A 155 -16.33 14.07 -21.10
CA GLN A 155 -15.86 14.66 -22.36
C GLN A 155 -16.80 15.77 -22.85
N ILE A 156 -18.09 15.72 -22.50
CA ILE A 156 -19.06 16.77 -22.90
C ILE A 156 -19.05 18.00 -21.98
N ILE A 157 -18.34 17.97 -20.86
CA ILE A 157 -18.26 19.12 -19.94
C ILE A 157 -17.52 20.26 -20.64
N ASN A 158 -18.12 21.47 -20.60
CA ASN A 158 -17.67 22.69 -21.28
C ASN A 158 -17.75 22.64 -22.83
N SER A 159 -18.47 21.68 -23.42
CA SER A 159 -18.55 21.52 -24.89
C SER A 159 -19.53 22.47 -25.57
N GLY A 160 -20.53 22.96 -24.85
CA GLY A 160 -21.62 23.73 -25.41
C GLY A 160 -22.64 22.89 -26.20
N LEU A 161 -22.48 21.56 -26.25
CA LEU A 161 -23.45 20.66 -26.87
C LEU A 161 -24.76 20.65 -26.07
N GLU A 162 -25.90 20.44 -26.73
CA GLU A 162 -27.21 20.38 -26.05
C GLU A 162 -27.26 19.25 -25.00
N CYS A 163 -26.55 18.14 -25.26
CA CYS A 163 -26.44 17.00 -24.34
C CYS A 163 -25.69 17.36 -23.04
N GLU A 164 -24.78 18.33 -23.04
CA GLU A 164 -24.10 18.81 -21.83
C GLU A 164 -25.11 19.44 -20.87
N ALA A 165 -25.96 20.34 -21.38
CA ALA A 165 -26.99 20.99 -20.57
C ALA A 165 -28.00 19.97 -20.00
N ALA A 166 -28.32 18.93 -20.79
CA ALA A 166 -29.17 17.82 -20.36
C ALA A 166 -28.50 17.01 -19.23
N GLN A 167 -27.24 16.60 -19.38
CA GLN A 167 -26.50 15.88 -18.34
C GLN A 167 -26.37 16.72 -17.07
N LYS A 168 -26.03 18.01 -17.19
CA LYS A 168 -25.90 18.93 -16.05
C LYS A 168 -27.20 19.00 -15.24
N SER A 169 -28.33 19.25 -15.90
CA SER A 169 -29.62 19.31 -15.22
C SER A 169 -30.04 17.96 -14.63
N TRP A 170 -29.75 16.86 -15.33
CA TRP A 170 -30.02 15.51 -14.86
C TRP A 170 -29.21 15.20 -13.59
N LEU A 171 -27.90 15.43 -13.60
CA LEU A 171 -27.00 15.12 -12.49
C LEU A 171 -27.39 15.88 -11.22
N GLU A 172 -27.69 17.17 -11.34
CA GLU A 172 -28.16 17.98 -10.20
C GLU A 172 -29.46 17.43 -9.60
N LYS A 173 -30.41 17.01 -10.43
CA LYS A 173 -31.68 16.42 -9.98
C LYS A 173 -31.47 15.02 -9.37
N ASP A 174 -30.64 14.19 -10.00
CA ASP A 174 -30.37 12.83 -9.59
C ASP A 174 -29.67 12.80 -8.21
N LEU A 175 -28.62 13.60 -8.02
CA LEU A 175 -27.95 13.71 -6.72
C LEU A 175 -28.85 14.32 -5.63
N ALA A 176 -29.73 15.25 -5.98
CA ALA A 176 -30.71 15.81 -5.04
C ALA A 176 -31.76 14.76 -4.63
N ALA A 177 -32.29 13.99 -5.58
CA ALA A 177 -33.27 12.94 -5.33
C ALA A 177 -32.71 11.79 -4.48
N HIS A 178 -31.40 11.59 -4.52
CA HIS A 178 -30.69 10.54 -3.78
C HIS A 178 -29.91 11.06 -2.57
N SER A 179 -30.21 12.28 -2.11
CA SER A 179 -29.61 12.84 -0.90
C SER A 179 -29.81 11.88 0.29
N GLY A 180 -28.73 11.61 1.02
CA GLY A 180 -28.71 10.67 2.15
C GLY A 180 -28.44 9.21 1.78
N LYS A 181 -28.42 8.85 0.49
CA LYS A 181 -27.84 7.57 0.04
C LYS A 181 -26.31 7.66 0.01
N ARG A 182 -25.66 6.50 0.00
CA ARG A 182 -24.22 6.39 -0.26
C ARG A 182 -23.99 6.44 -1.76
N ILE A 183 -23.26 7.45 -2.24
CA ILE A 183 -23.11 7.75 -3.66
C ILE A 183 -21.69 7.42 -4.12
N PHE A 184 -21.58 6.60 -5.17
CA PHE A 184 -20.34 6.32 -5.87
C PHE A 184 -20.43 6.87 -7.30
N LEU A 185 -19.48 7.69 -7.70
CA LEU A 185 -19.47 8.32 -9.02
C LEU A 185 -18.30 7.82 -9.87
N ALA A 186 -18.60 7.48 -11.12
CA ALA A 186 -17.64 7.12 -12.14
C ALA A 186 -17.56 8.24 -13.19
N THR A 187 -16.33 8.64 -13.49
CA THR A 187 -15.97 9.61 -14.53
C THR A 187 -14.73 9.07 -15.25
N HIS A 188 -14.50 9.46 -16.50
CA HIS A 188 -13.23 9.13 -17.15
C HIS A 188 -12.15 10.12 -16.77
N TYR A 189 -12.38 11.42 -17.01
CA TYR A 189 -11.46 12.47 -16.59
C TYR A 189 -11.54 12.72 -15.09
N PRO A 190 -10.40 12.82 -14.39
CA PRO A 190 -10.40 13.31 -13.02
C PRO A 190 -10.70 14.82 -12.99
N PRO A 191 -11.35 15.33 -11.92
CA PRO A 191 -11.56 16.76 -11.77
C PRO A 191 -10.25 17.55 -11.75
N TYR A 192 -9.21 17.01 -11.09
CA TYR A 192 -7.87 17.58 -10.98
C TYR A 192 -6.85 16.47 -10.69
N LEU A 193 -5.56 16.75 -10.92
CA LEU A 193 -4.43 15.86 -10.71
C LEU A 193 -3.58 16.24 -9.48
N TYR A 194 -3.30 17.52 -9.28
CA TYR A 194 -2.48 18.02 -8.19
C TYR A 194 -3.33 18.69 -7.12
N GLU A 195 -4.06 19.75 -7.47
CA GLU A 195 -4.90 20.51 -6.56
C GLU A 195 -6.17 21.08 -7.24
N PRO A 196 -7.26 21.36 -6.49
CA PRO A 196 -8.53 21.78 -7.09
C PRO A 196 -8.45 23.01 -8.00
N GLY A 197 -7.55 23.94 -7.69
CA GLY A 197 -7.39 25.21 -8.39
C GLY A 197 -6.29 25.23 -9.45
N GLU A 198 -5.77 24.07 -9.88
CA GLU A 198 -4.73 24.00 -10.91
C GLU A 198 -5.21 24.52 -12.28
N ASP A 199 -4.30 24.83 -13.20
CA ASP A 199 -4.69 25.21 -14.55
C ASP A 199 -5.30 24.02 -15.33
N GLY A 200 -6.06 24.33 -16.37
CA GLY A 200 -6.53 23.35 -17.33
C GLY A 200 -5.38 22.73 -18.12
N HIS A 201 -5.30 21.40 -18.17
CA HIS A 201 -4.31 20.66 -18.95
C HIS A 201 -4.89 19.33 -19.43
N TYR A 202 -4.09 18.48 -20.09
CA TYR A 202 -4.62 17.30 -20.79
C TYR A 202 -5.37 16.41 -19.82
N ASP A 203 -4.74 16.08 -18.69
CA ASP A 203 -5.23 15.08 -17.76
C ASP A 203 -6.31 15.55 -16.75
N ASN A 204 -6.97 16.70 -16.93
CA ASN A 204 -8.00 17.18 -15.97
C ASN A 204 -9.23 17.83 -16.66
N ILE A 205 -10.32 18.00 -15.89
CA ILE A 205 -11.50 18.77 -16.33
C ILE A 205 -11.18 20.26 -16.20
N ASP A 206 -11.51 21.07 -17.21
CA ASP A 206 -11.28 22.52 -17.18
C ASP A 206 -12.39 23.29 -16.43
N GLU A 207 -12.08 24.53 -16.03
CA GLU A 207 -13.10 25.46 -15.54
C GLU A 207 -14.01 25.96 -16.68
N PRO A 208 -15.29 26.28 -16.42
CA PRO A 208 -15.97 26.30 -15.11
C PRO A 208 -16.52 24.93 -14.63
N GLY A 209 -16.44 23.91 -15.48
CA GLY A 209 -16.99 22.58 -15.22
C GLY A 209 -16.41 21.91 -13.98
N ARG A 210 -15.10 22.07 -13.74
CA ARG A 210 -14.43 21.52 -12.56
C ARG A 210 -15.02 22.02 -11.25
N SER A 211 -15.07 23.34 -11.04
CA SER A 211 -15.61 23.91 -9.80
C SER A 211 -17.08 23.57 -9.58
N TRP A 212 -17.87 23.50 -10.66
CA TRP A 212 -19.27 23.03 -10.58
C TRP A 212 -19.36 21.59 -10.06
N LEU A 213 -18.57 20.67 -10.62
CA LEU A 213 -18.58 19.25 -10.26
C LEU A 213 -18.07 19.01 -8.84
N LEU A 214 -16.95 19.64 -8.46
CA LEU A 214 -16.41 19.60 -7.10
C LEU A 214 -17.41 20.16 -6.07
N GLY A 215 -18.18 21.19 -6.45
CA GLY A 215 -19.26 21.71 -5.63
C GLY A 215 -20.40 20.70 -5.42
N LEU A 216 -20.73 19.88 -6.42
CA LEU A 216 -21.73 18.82 -6.28
C LEU A 216 -21.25 17.73 -5.31
N PHE A 217 -19.99 17.31 -5.42
CA PHE A 217 -19.42 16.29 -4.54
C PHE A 217 -19.54 16.67 -3.07
N ALA A 218 -19.17 17.92 -2.75
CA ALA A 218 -19.26 18.46 -1.40
C ALA A 218 -20.72 18.63 -0.93
N ARG A 219 -21.63 19.14 -1.78
CA ARG A 219 -23.03 19.39 -1.40
C ARG A 219 -23.82 18.11 -1.13
N HIS A 220 -23.57 17.05 -1.88
CA HIS A 220 -24.31 15.79 -1.80
C HIS A 220 -23.56 14.70 -1.04
N THR A 221 -22.42 15.03 -0.43
CA THR A 221 -21.58 14.11 0.35
C THR A 221 -21.28 12.83 -0.43
N VAL A 222 -20.85 12.99 -1.69
CA VAL A 222 -20.45 11.85 -2.54
C VAL A 222 -19.37 11.07 -1.80
N GLU A 223 -19.55 9.76 -1.65
CA GLU A 223 -18.65 8.96 -0.82
C GLU A 223 -17.32 8.73 -1.53
N ALA A 224 -17.38 8.32 -2.80
CA ALA A 224 -16.19 8.21 -3.63
C ALA A 224 -16.44 8.51 -5.10
N VAL A 225 -15.39 9.07 -5.72
CA VAL A 225 -15.29 9.32 -7.15
C VAL A 225 -14.14 8.48 -7.70
N PHE A 226 -14.39 7.76 -8.79
CA PHE A 226 -13.39 6.98 -9.49
C PHE A 226 -13.17 7.57 -10.89
N ALA A 227 -11.90 7.82 -11.24
CA ALA A 227 -11.46 8.36 -12.53
C ALA A 227 -10.40 7.46 -13.20
N GLY A 228 -10.37 7.46 -14.53
CA GLY A 228 -9.38 6.75 -15.37
C GLY A 228 -8.41 7.74 -16.02
N HIS A 229 -8.17 7.58 -17.33
CA HIS A 229 -7.48 8.51 -18.24
C HIS A 229 -5.96 8.67 -18.04
N VAL A 230 -5.51 8.85 -16.80
CA VAL A 230 -4.11 9.20 -16.50
C VAL A 230 -3.20 7.95 -16.44
N HIS A 231 -3.79 6.76 -16.36
CA HIS A 231 -3.12 5.45 -16.32
C HIS A 231 -2.16 5.26 -15.12
N ASN A 232 -2.31 6.05 -14.08
CA ASN A 232 -1.44 6.09 -12.91
C ASN A 232 -2.31 6.29 -11.65
N LEU A 233 -1.84 5.82 -10.50
CA LEU A 233 -2.59 5.92 -9.26
C LEU A 233 -2.43 7.29 -8.61
N TRP A 234 -3.55 7.96 -8.32
CA TRP A 234 -3.60 9.03 -7.31
C TRP A 234 -4.75 8.85 -6.35
N TYR A 235 -4.57 9.45 -5.18
CA TYR A 235 -5.62 9.55 -4.18
C TYR A 235 -5.69 10.95 -3.59
N HIS A 236 -6.89 11.53 -3.64
CA HIS A 236 -7.20 12.80 -3.02
C HIS A 236 -8.40 12.68 -2.09
N LEU A 237 -8.48 13.63 -1.17
CA LEU A 237 -9.65 13.87 -0.35
C LEU A 237 -10.17 15.27 -0.72
N HIS A 238 -11.39 15.34 -1.26
CA HIS A 238 -12.06 16.61 -1.54
C HIS A 238 -13.23 16.78 -0.59
N GLY A 239 -13.07 17.62 0.44
CA GLY A 239 -13.98 17.65 1.57
C GLY A 239 -14.02 16.29 2.27
N ASP A 240 -15.15 15.59 2.16
CA ASP A 240 -15.33 14.23 2.69
C ASP A 240 -15.27 13.12 1.62
N THR A 241 -15.16 13.48 0.33
CA THR A 241 -15.17 12.56 -0.81
C THR A 241 -13.79 11.98 -1.08
N ASP A 242 -13.68 10.64 -1.07
CA ASP A 242 -12.49 9.94 -1.57
C ASP A 242 -12.44 10.03 -3.11
N VAL A 243 -11.38 10.59 -3.68
CA VAL A 243 -11.19 10.68 -5.13
C VAL A 243 -10.02 9.79 -5.55
N TYR A 244 -10.31 8.77 -6.36
CA TYR A 244 -9.34 7.80 -6.83
C TYR A 244 -9.11 7.93 -8.33
N LEU A 245 -7.85 8.07 -8.74
CA LEU A 245 -7.43 7.91 -10.12
C LEU A 245 -6.83 6.51 -10.25
N LEU A 246 -7.36 5.72 -11.17
CA LEU A 246 -7.01 4.31 -11.32
C LEU A 246 -5.79 4.12 -12.23
N PRO A 247 -4.98 3.08 -11.98
CA PRO A 247 -4.05 2.59 -12.98
C PRO A 247 -4.82 2.02 -14.17
N SER A 248 -4.19 2.05 -15.35
CA SER A 248 -4.69 1.33 -16.51
C SER A 248 -4.45 -0.19 -16.36
N THR A 249 -5.30 -0.97 -17.00
CA THR A 249 -5.07 -2.42 -17.16
C THR A 249 -4.14 -2.76 -18.33
N SER A 250 -3.89 -1.80 -19.23
CA SER A 250 -3.24 -2.04 -20.51
C SER A 250 -1.84 -1.44 -20.64
N PHE A 251 -1.57 -0.21 -20.21
CA PHE A 251 -0.23 0.39 -20.28
C PHE A 251 -0.13 1.64 -19.40
N VAL A 252 1.07 2.13 -19.08
CA VAL A 252 1.28 3.35 -18.29
C VAL A 252 1.56 4.54 -19.21
N ARG A 253 1.14 5.76 -18.81
CA ARG A 253 1.52 6.99 -19.50
C ARG A 253 3.00 7.34 -19.25
N LEU A 254 3.77 7.49 -20.32
CA LEU A 254 5.24 7.59 -20.28
C LEU A 254 5.74 8.84 -19.54
N ASP A 255 5.02 9.96 -19.61
CA ASP A 255 5.41 11.24 -18.99
C ASP A 255 5.53 11.10 -17.46
N TYR A 256 4.76 10.18 -16.86
CA TYR A 256 4.79 9.91 -15.42
C TYR A 256 5.95 9.02 -14.98
N SER A 257 6.79 8.55 -15.90
CA SER A 257 8.07 7.94 -15.53
C SER A 257 9.01 8.94 -14.84
N GLU A 258 8.85 10.25 -15.11
CA GLU A 258 9.54 11.36 -14.43
C GLU A 258 9.29 11.42 -12.92
N LEU A 259 8.20 10.80 -12.43
CA LEU A 259 7.94 10.68 -10.99
C LEU A 259 9.04 9.90 -10.25
N CYS A 260 9.84 9.12 -10.97
CA CYS A 260 10.89 8.27 -10.43
C CYS A 260 12.27 8.81 -10.80
N ARG A 261 13.13 9.03 -9.80
CA ARG A 261 14.53 9.51 -10.00
C ARG A 261 15.50 8.39 -10.43
N ILE A 262 15.11 7.60 -11.43
CA ILE A 262 15.87 6.51 -12.04
C ILE A 262 15.39 6.30 -13.48
N GLU A 263 16.18 5.61 -14.30
CA GLU A 263 15.82 5.26 -15.68
C GLU A 263 14.38 4.70 -15.78
N PRO A 264 13.62 5.02 -16.84
CA PRO A 264 12.28 4.49 -17.00
C PRO A 264 12.28 2.96 -17.18
N GLY A 265 11.10 2.35 -17.03
CA GLY A 265 10.89 0.94 -17.36
C GLY A 265 10.91 0.67 -18.88
N PRO A 266 10.59 -0.56 -19.31
CA PRO A 266 10.48 -0.91 -20.73
C PRO A 266 9.58 0.05 -21.52
N GLU A 267 9.95 0.31 -22.78
CA GLU A 267 9.28 1.28 -23.67
C GLU A 267 9.17 2.69 -23.05
N GLY A 268 10.25 3.19 -22.44
CA GLY A 268 10.25 4.52 -21.82
C GLY A 268 9.28 4.64 -20.64
N GLY A 269 9.00 3.53 -19.96
CA GLY A 269 8.05 3.47 -18.84
C GLY A 269 6.62 3.13 -19.26
N ARG A 270 6.32 3.09 -20.56
CA ARG A 270 4.97 2.77 -21.06
C ARG A 270 4.54 1.34 -20.73
N ASN A 271 5.49 0.41 -20.59
CA ASN A 271 5.24 -0.97 -20.20
C ASN A 271 5.83 -1.31 -18.81
N ASP A 272 5.67 -0.40 -17.85
CA ASP A 272 5.99 -0.67 -16.44
C ASP A 272 4.90 -1.57 -15.81
N ALA A 273 4.96 -2.86 -16.18
CA ALA A 273 3.93 -3.86 -15.93
C ALA A 273 3.46 -3.97 -14.46
N PRO A 274 4.34 -3.88 -13.43
CA PRO A 274 3.89 -3.91 -12.04
C PRO A 274 2.89 -2.81 -11.67
N LYS A 275 2.86 -1.68 -12.39
CA LYS A 275 1.94 -0.56 -12.12
C LYS A 275 0.54 -0.78 -12.70
N LEU A 276 0.34 -1.81 -13.53
CA LEU A 276 -0.94 -2.13 -14.13
C LEU A 276 -1.85 -2.88 -13.15
N GLY A 277 -3.14 -2.55 -13.16
CA GLY A 277 -4.08 -3.11 -12.21
C GLY A 277 -5.49 -2.57 -12.33
N PHE A 278 -6.33 -2.92 -11.38
CA PHE A 278 -7.70 -2.43 -11.21
C PHE A 278 -8.05 -2.39 -9.71
N PHE A 279 -9.21 -1.89 -9.34
CA PHE A 279 -9.63 -1.83 -7.94
C PHE A 279 -10.69 -2.88 -7.61
N GLN A 280 -10.49 -3.58 -6.50
CA GLN A 280 -11.58 -4.26 -5.79
C GLN A 280 -12.06 -3.32 -4.69
N VAL A 281 -13.35 -2.99 -4.65
CA VAL A 281 -13.92 -2.09 -3.66
C VAL A 281 -14.88 -2.86 -2.76
N ASP A 282 -14.51 -3.01 -1.50
CA ASP A 282 -15.39 -3.57 -0.48
C ASP A 282 -16.16 -2.43 0.19
N VAL A 283 -17.49 -2.54 0.16
CA VAL A 283 -18.41 -1.60 0.80
C VAL A 283 -18.80 -2.18 2.16
N HIS A 284 -18.57 -1.42 3.22
CA HIS A 284 -18.88 -1.79 4.59
C HIS A 284 -19.99 -0.90 5.16
N GLU A 285 -20.54 -1.21 6.34
CA GLU A 285 -21.58 -0.39 7.00
C GLU A 285 -21.19 1.09 7.11
N ASN A 286 -19.91 1.38 7.43
CA ASN A 286 -19.41 2.72 7.71
C ASN A 286 -18.25 3.12 6.76
N GLY A 287 -18.49 3.04 5.45
CA GLY A 287 -17.53 3.47 4.42
C GLY A 287 -17.09 2.35 3.48
N HIS A 288 -15.98 2.56 2.76
CA HIS A 288 -15.48 1.61 1.77
C HIS A 288 -13.95 1.48 1.83
N VAL A 289 -13.46 0.40 1.25
CA VAL A 289 -12.03 0.14 1.08
C VAL A 289 -11.75 -0.24 -0.37
N ALA A 290 -10.91 0.56 -1.03
CA ALA A 290 -10.47 0.33 -2.40
C ALA A 290 -9.11 -0.37 -2.41
N TYR A 291 -9.10 -1.67 -2.67
CA TYR A 291 -7.88 -2.48 -2.79
C TYR A 291 -7.33 -2.41 -4.20
N VAL A 292 -6.05 -2.08 -4.33
CA VAL A 292 -5.35 -2.10 -5.62
C VAL A 292 -4.95 -3.53 -5.98
N MET A 293 -5.48 -4.04 -7.08
CA MET A 293 -5.24 -5.39 -7.59
C MET A 293 -4.27 -5.31 -8.78
N ARG A 294 -2.97 -5.52 -8.52
CA ARG A 294 -1.96 -5.55 -9.58
C ARG A 294 -2.16 -6.76 -10.49
N THR A 295 -2.21 -6.51 -11.79
CA THR A 295 -2.13 -7.57 -12.82
C THR A 295 -0.68 -7.91 -13.15
N SER A 296 0.24 -7.00 -12.85
CA SER A 296 1.66 -7.10 -13.22
C SER A 296 1.85 -7.36 -14.72
N GLY A 297 0.94 -6.84 -15.55
CA GLY A 297 0.93 -7.02 -17.00
C GLY A 297 0.66 -8.44 -17.49
N ALA A 298 0.16 -9.32 -16.62
CA ALA A 298 -0.21 -10.69 -16.97
C ALA A 298 -1.21 -10.74 -18.14
N THR A 299 -1.06 -11.74 -18.99
CA THR A 299 -1.86 -11.93 -20.20
C THR A 299 -2.51 -13.30 -20.19
N LEU A 300 -3.63 -13.42 -20.90
CA LEU A 300 -4.28 -14.69 -21.15
C LEU A 300 -4.58 -14.82 -22.64
N ALA A 301 -4.18 -15.94 -23.25
CA ALA A 301 -4.47 -16.23 -24.64
C ALA A 301 -5.95 -16.60 -24.85
N PRO A 302 -6.51 -16.44 -26.07
CA PRO A 302 -7.87 -16.87 -26.38
C PRO A 302 -8.10 -18.36 -26.04
N GLY A 303 -9.19 -18.66 -25.35
CA GLY A 303 -9.58 -20.04 -25.01
C GLY A 303 -8.67 -20.76 -24.01
N ALA A 304 -7.67 -20.07 -23.44
CA ALA A 304 -6.76 -20.66 -22.46
C ALA A 304 -7.53 -21.13 -21.21
N ARG A 305 -7.44 -22.43 -20.91
CA ARG A 305 -7.94 -23.01 -19.67
C ARG A 305 -6.88 -22.84 -18.59
N VAL A 306 -7.18 -22.07 -17.55
CA VAL A 306 -6.33 -22.00 -16.35
C VAL A 306 -6.75 -23.14 -15.42
N ASN A 307 -5.79 -23.97 -14.99
CA ASN A 307 -6.00 -25.01 -13.99
C ASN A 307 -6.60 -24.39 -12.70
N GLY A 308 -7.39 -25.18 -11.96
CA GLY A 308 -8.25 -24.73 -10.86
C GLY A 308 -7.67 -23.66 -9.95
N HIS A 309 -8.53 -22.77 -9.46
CA HIS A 309 -8.13 -21.61 -8.67
C HIS A 309 -7.51 -22.04 -7.34
N ALA A 310 -6.24 -21.70 -7.12
CA ALA A 310 -5.62 -21.81 -5.80
C ALA A 310 -6.36 -20.88 -4.83
N GLU A 311 -6.66 -21.38 -3.63
CA GLU A 311 -7.11 -20.55 -2.52
C GLU A 311 -6.04 -19.46 -2.27
N ARG A 312 -6.42 -18.21 -2.05
CA ARG A 312 -5.48 -17.10 -1.82
C ARG A 312 -5.82 -16.36 -0.55
N LEU A 313 -4.79 -15.83 0.11
CA LEU A 313 -4.97 -14.87 1.19
C LEU A 313 -5.75 -13.63 0.70
N PRO A 314 -6.64 -13.07 1.53
CA PRO A 314 -7.36 -11.86 1.18
C PRO A 314 -6.39 -10.67 1.04
N PRO A 315 -6.71 -9.68 0.19
CA PRO A 315 -5.94 -8.45 0.10
C PRO A 315 -6.02 -7.70 1.43
N VAL A 316 -4.99 -6.91 1.72
CA VAL A 316 -4.94 -6.04 2.91
C VAL A 316 -4.93 -4.58 2.47
N HIS A 317 -5.38 -3.72 3.37
CA HIS A 317 -5.38 -2.28 3.18
C HIS A 317 -5.16 -1.57 4.51
N THR A 318 -4.51 -0.42 4.49
CA THR A 318 -4.27 0.41 5.69
C THR A 318 -5.57 0.73 6.45
N LYS A 319 -6.67 1.02 5.73
CA LYS A 319 -8.01 1.29 6.30
C LYS A 319 -8.58 0.10 7.10
N SER A 320 -8.43 -1.14 6.59
CA SER A 320 -9.13 -2.32 7.11
C SER A 320 -8.28 -3.24 7.99
N ILE A 321 -6.95 -3.13 7.95
CA ILE A 321 -6.11 -4.09 8.65
C ILE A 321 -6.21 -3.95 10.17
N ALA A 322 -6.62 -5.04 10.83
CA ALA A 322 -6.91 -5.07 12.25
C ALA A 322 -5.67 -4.85 13.13
N LEU A 323 -4.55 -5.50 12.78
CA LEU A 323 -3.29 -5.45 13.53
C LEU A 323 -2.09 -5.35 12.58
N ALA A 324 -1.29 -4.28 12.74
CA ALA A 324 -0.08 -4.01 11.96
C ALA A 324 1.11 -3.68 12.89
N PRO A 325 1.74 -4.70 13.51
CA PRO A 325 2.73 -4.54 14.58
C PRO A 325 4.15 -4.23 14.06
N VAL A 326 4.34 -4.10 12.74
CA VAL A 326 5.58 -3.58 12.13
C VAL A 326 5.33 -2.29 11.36
N GLY A 327 6.03 -1.21 11.70
CA GLY A 327 5.99 0.08 11.00
C GLY A 327 7.17 0.25 10.04
N ILE A 328 7.08 1.26 9.18
CA ILE A 328 8.10 1.55 8.16
C ILE A 328 8.72 2.92 8.41
N ASP A 329 10.05 3.00 8.37
CA ASP A 329 10.80 4.26 8.38
C ASP A 329 10.93 4.81 6.94
N LEU A 330 10.28 5.95 6.70
CA LEU A 330 10.30 6.61 5.40
C LEU A 330 11.47 7.60 5.36
N ARG A 331 12.54 7.18 4.70
CA ARG A 331 13.77 7.98 4.54
C ARG A 331 13.76 8.85 3.29
N TYR A 332 13.04 8.43 2.26
CA TYR A 332 12.85 9.20 1.04
C TYR A 332 11.61 10.09 1.17
N PRO A 333 11.54 11.19 0.41
CA PRO A 333 10.31 11.95 0.26
C PRO A 333 9.16 11.03 -0.16
N TRP A 334 8.07 11.04 0.61
CA TRP A 334 6.92 10.15 0.40
C TRP A 334 5.67 10.89 -0.09
N ALA A 335 5.75 12.21 -0.21
CA ALA A 335 4.74 13.11 -0.75
C ALA A 335 5.38 14.08 -1.76
N GLU A 336 6.37 13.60 -2.52
CA GLU A 336 7.12 14.43 -3.48
C GLU A 336 6.22 14.96 -4.58
N THR A 337 6.38 16.25 -4.89
CA THR A 337 5.80 16.90 -6.07
C THR A 337 6.87 17.03 -7.13
N VAL A 338 6.54 16.66 -8.35
CA VAL A 338 7.41 16.70 -9.52
C VAL A 338 6.76 17.57 -10.59
N GLU A 339 7.55 18.38 -11.26
CA GLU A 339 7.15 19.08 -12.47
C GLU A 339 7.41 18.16 -13.67
N VAL A 340 6.34 17.74 -14.35
CA VAL A 340 6.42 16.92 -15.56
C VAL A 340 6.65 17.86 -16.75
N ALA A 341 7.72 17.59 -17.50
CA ALA A 341 8.08 18.39 -18.66
C ALA A 341 7.07 18.23 -19.80
N ALA A 342 6.95 19.27 -20.64
CA ALA A 342 6.29 19.17 -21.93
C ALA A 342 7.03 18.15 -22.80
N SER A 343 6.33 17.09 -23.22
CA SER A 343 6.96 15.90 -23.80
C SER A 343 6.92 15.82 -25.34
N GLY A 344 6.36 16.82 -26.04
CA GLY A 344 6.14 16.75 -27.49
C GLY A 344 4.85 16.04 -27.89
N ALA A 345 4.23 15.30 -26.98
CA ALA A 345 3.04 14.48 -27.27
C ALA A 345 1.77 15.06 -26.65
N LEU A 346 1.83 15.38 -25.36
CA LEU A 346 0.70 15.86 -24.57
C LEU A 346 1.19 17.02 -23.68
N ASP A 347 0.36 18.04 -23.49
CA ASP A 347 0.70 19.27 -22.76
C ASP A 347 1.91 20.03 -23.31
N GLU A 348 2.05 20.11 -24.64
CA GLU A 348 3.25 20.68 -25.30
C GLU A 348 3.57 22.13 -24.88
N PHE A 349 2.56 22.90 -24.47
CA PHE A 349 2.70 24.32 -24.20
C PHE A 349 2.82 24.67 -22.71
N SER A 350 2.85 23.66 -21.83
CA SER A 350 2.88 23.88 -20.38
C SER A 350 3.59 22.74 -19.65
N ARG A 351 4.11 23.03 -18.45
CA ARG A 351 4.52 22.00 -17.50
C ARG A 351 3.42 21.82 -16.48
N LYS A 352 3.22 20.60 -16.01
CA LYS A 352 2.23 20.29 -14.97
C LYS A 352 2.89 19.74 -13.72
N LEU A 353 2.29 20.03 -12.58
CA LEU A 353 2.69 19.43 -11.32
C LEU A 353 1.97 18.10 -11.11
N ALA A 354 2.70 17.12 -10.61
CA ALA A 354 2.13 15.83 -10.22
C ALA A 354 2.77 15.36 -8.91
N ARG A 355 1.96 14.77 -8.03
CA ARG A 355 2.48 14.12 -6.82
C ARG A 355 2.82 12.67 -7.11
N ASN A 356 3.92 12.15 -6.58
CA ASN A 356 4.19 10.71 -6.68
C ASN A 356 3.43 9.94 -5.58
N ASP A 357 2.31 9.29 -5.95
CA ASP A 357 1.47 8.48 -5.05
C ASP A 357 1.81 6.97 -5.10
N TYR A 358 2.84 6.54 -5.82
CA TYR A 358 3.29 5.14 -5.76
C TYR A 358 3.79 4.68 -4.39
N PRO A 359 4.48 5.50 -3.57
CA PRO A 359 4.74 5.16 -2.18
C PRO A 359 3.44 4.83 -1.43
N LEU A 360 2.39 5.61 -1.62
CA LEU A 360 1.09 5.39 -1.00
C LEU A 360 0.46 4.07 -1.45
N MET A 361 0.45 3.82 -2.76
CA MET A 361 -0.04 2.56 -3.36
C MET A 361 0.57 1.35 -2.65
N ALA A 362 1.91 1.34 -2.53
CA ALA A 362 2.64 0.25 -1.91
C ALA A 362 2.35 0.13 -0.40
N LEU A 363 2.22 1.24 0.32
CA LEU A 363 1.86 1.23 1.75
C LEU A 363 0.46 0.65 1.98
N TRP A 364 -0.51 0.98 1.11
CA TRP A 364 -1.86 0.43 1.16
C TRP A 364 -1.87 -1.06 0.92
N GLU A 365 -1.25 -1.52 -0.17
CA GLU A 365 -1.19 -2.94 -0.52
C GLU A 365 -0.48 -3.79 0.53
N MET A 366 0.45 -3.23 1.29
CA MET A 366 1.10 -3.90 2.41
C MET A 366 0.28 -3.85 3.71
N GLY A 367 -0.72 -2.98 3.81
CA GLY A 367 -1.44 -2.71 5.05
C GLY A 367 -0.58 -1.98 6.09
N VAL A 368 0.38 -1.17 5.66
CA VAL A 368 1.22 -0.40 6.59
C VAL A 368 0.38 0.70 7.22
N ARG A 369 0.31 0.69 8.55
CA ARG A 369 -0.34 1.75 9.33
C ARG A 369 0.64 2.73 9.93
N ARG A 370 1.75 2.23 10.49
CA ARG A 370 2.68 3.06 11.26
C ARG A 370 3.85 3.51 10.38
N LEU A 371 4.01 4.82 10.29
CA LEU A 371 5.03 5.49 9.49
C LEU A 371 5.92 6.30 10.42
N ARG A 372 7.24 6.12 10.29
CA ARG A 372 8.24 6.93 10.98
C ARG A 372 8.85 7.91 9.98
N VAL A 373 8.81 9.21 10.32
CA VAL A 373 9.19 10.31 9.43
C VAL A 373 9.99 11.38 10.17
N PRO A 374 10.85 12.17 9.50
CA PRO A 374 11.50 13.33 10.13
C PRO A 374 10.45 14.34 10.61
N ALA A 375 10.65 14.99 11.76
CA ALA A 375 9.72 16.04 12.21
C ALA A 375 9.60 17.24 11.26
N ARG A 376 10.58 17.43 10.34
CA ARG A 376 10.49 18.45 9.29
C ARG A 376 9.32 18.24 8.34
N ASP A 377 8.87 17.00 8.15
CA ASP A 377 7.69 16.68 7.35
C ASP A 377 6.42 17.29 7.95
N LEU A 378 6.34 17.38 9.28
CA LEU A 378 5.23 18.04 9.99
C LEU A 378 5.27 19.56 9.82
N ALA A 379 6.47 20.15 9.75
CA ALA A 379 6.65 21.58 9.56
C ALA A 379 6.32 22.02 8.11
N ASN A 380 6.59 21.17 7.12
CA ASN A 380 6.26 21.44 5.72
C ASN A 380 4.72 21.42 5.49
N PRO A 381 4.08 22.50 5.00
CA PRO A 381 2.64 22.54 4.78
C PRO A 381 2.09 21.46 3.84
N LEU A 382 2.80 21.14 2.75
CA LEU A 382 2.36 20.15 1.76
C LEU A 382 2.38 18.74 2.35
N THR A 383 3.49 18.37 2.99
CA THR A 383 3.61 17.05 3.62
C THR A 383 2.67 16.94 4.83
N ARG A 384 2.49 18.01 5.60
CA ARG A 384 1.52 18.06 6.70
C ARG A 384 0.09 17.85 6.23
N GLU A 385 -0.32 18.46 5.12
CA GLU A 385 -1.64 18.21 4.55
C GLU A 385 -1.78 16.75 4.11
N ARG A 386 -0.74 16.18 3.49
CA ARG A 386 -0.74 14.76 3.17
C ARG A 386 -0.85 13.88 4.41
N MET A 387 -0.22 14.25 5.53
CA MET A 387 -0.41 13.55 6.81
C MET A 387 -1.87 13.59 7.25
N ARG A 388 -2.59 14.71 7.12
CA ARG A 388 -4.03 14.80 7.45
C ARG A 388 -4.86 13.82 6.64
N VAL A 389 -4.65 13.80 5.33
CA VAL A 389 -5.32 12.86 4.42
C VAL A 389 -5.05 11.41 4.83
N LEU A 390 -3.79 11.05 5.06
CA LEU A 390 -3.44 9.67 5.43
C LEU A 390 -3.88 9.26 6.85
N ARG A 391 -4.03 10.22 7.78
CA ARG A 391 -4.66 9.95 9.09
C ARG A 391 -6.10 9.47 8.92
N ARG A 392 -6.86 10.03 7.96
CA ARG A 392 -8.23 9.57 7.62
C ARG A 392 -8.21 8.15 7.07
N VAL A 393 -7.16 7.77 6.35
CA VAL A 393 -6.98 6.41 5.79
C VAL A 393 -6.50 5.39 6.84
N GLY A 394 -6.18 5.84 8.07
CA GLY A 394 -5.80 4.97 9.19
C GLY A 394 -4.29 4.89 9.44
N ASN A 395 -3.48 5.71 8.76
CA ASN A 395 -2.06 5.83 9.05
C ASN A 395 -1.81 6.51 10.39
N GLU A 396 -0.65 6.22 10.98
CA GLU A 396 -0.16 6.75 12.24
C GLU A 396 1.27 7.24 12.05
N PHE A 397 1.59 8.44 12.51
CA PHE A 397 2.91 9.04 12.31
C PHE A 397 3.70 9.08 13.62
N THR A 398 4.92 8.54 13.59
CA THR A 398 5.93 8.81 14.61
C THR A 398 6.96 9.76 14.01
N VAL A 399 7.11 10.95 14.58
CA VAL A 399 8.10 11.92 14.11
C VAL A 399 9.38 11.81 14.91
N TYR A 400 10.54 11.99 14.29
CA TYR A 400 11.82 11.99 15.01
C TYR A 400 12.61 13.31 14.86
N THR A 401 13.35 13.65 15.90
CA THR A 401 14.27 14.81 15.95
C THR A 401 15.63 14.43 16.52
N HIS A 402 16.67 15.19 16.17
CA HIS A 402 17.92 15.20 16.93
C HIS A 402 17.83 16.27 18.02
N GLY A 403 17.81 15.84 19.29
CA GLY A 403 17.51 16.70 20.43
C GLY A 403 16.08 17.24 20.43
N VAL A 404 15.78 18.18 21.32
CA VAL A 404 14.49 18.87 21.39
C VAL A 404 14.44 19.99 20.34
N PRO A 405 13.39 20.08 19.49
CA PRO A 405 13.30 21.12 18.48
C PRO A 405 13.10 22.51 19.11
N SER A 406 13.50 23.55 18.38
CA SER A 406 13.28 24.95 18.71
C SER A 406 12.70 25.72 17.51
N GLY A 407 12.23 26.95 17.74
CA GLY A 407 11.64 27.82 16.71
C GLY A 407 10.47 27.16 15.98
N GLU A 408 10.40 27.37 14.66
CA GLU A 408 9.31 26.89 13.80
C GLU A 408 9.03 25.39 13.93
N LEU A 409 10.07 24.57 14.16
CA LEU A 409 9.89 23.13 14.30
C LEU A 409 9.23 22.74 15.63
N ARG A 410 9.54 23.48 16.72
CA ARG A 410 8.83 23.33 18.01
C ARG A 410 7.39 23.76 17.86
N ASP A 411 7.16 24.91 17.23
CA ASP A 411 5.83 25.48 17.05
C ASP A 411 4.95 24.53 16.21
N ALA A 412 5.49 23.98 15.12
CA ALA A 412 4.80 22.98 14.31
C ALA A 412 4.48 21.70 15.11
N LEU A 413 5.41 21.20 15.92
CA LEU A 413 5.20 20.01 16.75
C LEU A 413 4.07 20.23 17.78
N VAL A 414 4.04 21.39 18.43
CA VAL A 414 3.00 21.75 19.40
C VAL A 414 1.66 21.99 18.71
N ALA A 415 1.62 22.83 17.68
CA ALA A 415 0.40 23.22 16.98
C ALA A 415 -0.27 22.05 16.22
N HIS A 416 0.51 21.04 15.83
CA HIS A 416 0.04 19.90 15.04
C HIS A 416 0.24 18.55 15.73
N ALA A 417 0.40 18.54 17.05
CA ALA A 417 0.53 17.33 17.86
C ALA A 417 -0.57 16.29 17.60
N GLY A 418 -1.80 16.71 17.26
CA GLY A 418 -2.91 15.81 16.95
C GLY A 418 -2.72 14.95 15.68
N LEU A 419 -1.77 15.28 14.81
CA LEU A 419 -1.42 14.49 13.62
C LEU A 419 -0.38 13.40 13.91
N VAL A 420 0.23 13.43 15.10
CA VAL A 420 1.37 12.58 15.46
C VAL A 420 0.98 11.65 16.60
N SER A 421 1.29 10.36 16.45
CA SER A 421 1.05 9.35 17.47
C SER A 421 2.16 9.34 18.53
N ALA A 422 3.41 9.60 18.14
CA ALA A 422 4.55 9.66 19.03
C ALA A 422 5.67 10.56 18.49
N TRP A 423 6.48 11.09 19.39
CA TRP A 423 7.69 11.86 19.08
C TRP A 423 8.91 11.12 19.62
N GLU A 424 9.84 10.74 18.74
CA GLU A 424 11.12 10.15 19.09
C GLU A 424 12.23 11.21 19.16
N VAL A 425 12.85 11.34 20.33
CA VAL A 425 13.98 12.23 20.57
C VAL A 425 15.28 11.44 20.51
N ILE A 426 16.09 11.70 19.49
CA ILE A 426 17.43 11.12 19.34
C ILE A 426 18.42 12.05 20.03
N ALA A 427 18.99 11.63 21.16
CA ALA A 427 19.87 12.48 21.96
C ALA A 427 21.02 11.70 22.60
N PRO A 428 22.18 12.34 22.80
CA PRO A 428 23.25 11.74 23.57
C PRO A 428 22.94 11.76 25.07
N LEU A 429 23.32 10.70 25.79
CA LEU A 429 23.05 10.57 27.22
C LEU A 429 23.66 11.68 28.09
N ARG A 430 24.79 12.29 27.68
CA ARG A 430 25.40 13.43 28.43
C ARG A 430 24.50 14.67 28.53
N LYS A 431 23.49 14.77 27.65
CA LYS A 431 22.53 15.89 27.63
C LYS A 431 21.16 15.47 28.17
N LEU A 432 21.06 14.31 28.81
CA LEU A 432 19.76 13.73 29.13
C LEU A 432 18.94 14.60 30.08
N ASP A 433 19.56 15.20 31.09
CA ASP A 433 18.84 16.02 32.08
C ASP A 433 18.23 17.28 31.43
N GLU A 434 19.00 17.97 30.58
CA GLU A 434 18.55 19.11 29.76
C GLU A 434 17.41 18.70 28.81
N VAL A 435 17.58 17.58 28.09
CA VAL A 435 16.57 17.06 27.16
C VAL A 435 15.30 16.66 27.91
N ALA A 436 15.41 16.02 29.07
CA ALA A 436 14.26 15.59 29.86
C ALA A 436 13.46 16.79 30.38
N GLU A 437 14.12 17.87 30.79
CA GLU A 437 13.46 19.11 31.18
C GLU A 437 12.67 19.74 30.03
N GLN A 438 13.33 19.95 28.89
CA GLN A 438 12.71 20.52 27.69
C GLN A 438 11.57 19.64 27.13
N VAL A 439 11.71 18.31 27.21
CA VAL A 439 10.64 17.37 26.84
C VAL A 439 9.43 17.54 27.75
N ARG A 440 9.62 17.68 29.07
CA ARG A 440 8.51 17.90 30.00
C ARG A 440 7.76 19.20 29.68
N GLU A 441 8.45 20.26 29.29
CA GLU A 441 7.80 21.51 28.84
C GLU A 441 6.92 21.32 27.60
N ILE A 442 7.33 20.48 26.65
CA ILE A 442 6.51 20.19 25.47
C ILE A 442 5.35 19.25 25.85
N LYS A 443 5.54 18.32 26.77
CA LYS A 443 4.49 17.43 27.30
C LYS A 443 3.46 18.16 28.17
N THR A 444 3.78 19.30 28.77
CA THR A 444 2.74 20.11 29.44
C THR A 444 1.85 20.81 28.42
N ALA A 445 2.39 21.16 27.24
CA ALA A 445 1.63 21.76 26.15
C ALA A 445 0.92 20.74 25.24
N THR A 446 1.30 19.46 25.28
CA THR A 446 0.82 18.43 24.34
C THR A 446 0.57 17.08 25.02
N ALA A 447 -0.36 16.29 24.51
CA ALA A 447 -0.56 14.91 24.97
C ALA A 447 0.34 13.88 24.25
N LEU A 448 1.46 14.31 23.66
CA LEU A 448 2.32 13.46 22.84
C LEU A 448 3.03 12.41 23.70
N MET A 449 3.05 11.18 23.18
CA MET A 449 3.94 10.15 23.69
C MET A 449 5.37 10.44 23.23
N VAL A 450 6.33 10.41 24.13
CA VAL A 450 7.72 10.75 23.82
C VAL A 450 8.62 9.54 24.04
N HIS A 451 9.37 9.14 23.01
CA HIS A 451 10.32 8.04 23.06
C HIS A 451 11.75 8.57 23.05
N LEU A 452 12.64 7.99 23.88
CA LEU A 452 14.06 8.30 23.87
C LEU A 452 14.84 7.31 23.00
N SER A 453 15.70 7.83 22.13
CA SER A 453 16.63 7.06 21.32
C SER A 453 18.05 7.51 21.64
N LYS A 454 18.89 6.63 22.20
CA LYS A 454 20.28 6.96 22.50
C LYS A 454 21.03 7.27 21.20
N LEU A 455 21.58 8.47 21.04
CA LEU A 455 22.55 8.76 19.98
C LEU A 455 23.88 8.08 20.36
N GLN A 456 24.27 7.07 19.58
CA GLN A 456 25.50 6.31 19.81
C GLN A 456 26.71 7.13 19.37
N ARG A 457 27.77 7.14 20.19
CA ARG A 457 29.05 7.78 19.86
C ARG A 457 30.12 6.77 19.47
N PRO A 458 31.20 7.23 18.83
CA PRO A 458 32.36 6.38 18.60
C PRO A 458 32.86 5.68 19.87
N GLU A 459 32.76 6.34 21.03
CA GLU A 459 33.17 5.79 22.33
C GLU A 459 32.19 4.74 22.90
N ASP A 460 30.92 4.76 22.48
CA ASP A 460 29.89 3.80 22.90
C ASP A 460 29.93 2.50 22.08
N ARG A 461 30.74 2.43 21.02
CA ARG A 461 30.81 1.27 20.13
C ARG A 461 31.62 0.15 20.76
N TYR A 462 30.94 -0.91 21.21
CA TYR A 462 31.56 -2.19 21.53
C TYR A 462 32.22 -2.74 20.25
N ASP A 463 33.55 -2.78 20.26
CA ASP A 463 34.51 -2.98 19.15
C ASP A 463 34.13 -4.01 18.06
N HIS A 464 34.32 -3.64 16.78
CA HIS A 464 34.76 -4.56 15.72
C HIS A 464 35.53 -3.81 14.60
N GLY A 465 36.78 -3.43 14.89
CA GLY A 465 37.83 -3.30 13.87
C GLY A 465 38.48 -1.93 13.74
N LYS A 466 39.81 -1.96 13.56
CA LYS A 466 40.80 -0.87 13.42
C LYS A 466 40.55 0.18 12.29
N ARG A 467 39.32 0.33 11.80
CA ARG A 467 38.93 1.29 10.76
C ARG A 467 37.87 2.22 11.32
N GLY A 468 38.21 3.49 11.51
CA GLY A 468 37.26 4.53 11.94
C GLY A 468 36.13 4.69 10.93
N ARG A 469 34.94 4.18 11.25
CA ARG A 469 33.74 4.34 10.43
C ARG A 469 32.99 5.60 10.89
N HIS A 470 32.86 6.59 10.01
CA HIS A 470 32.07 7.80 10.26
C HIS A 470 30.59 7.54 10.00
N THR A 471 29.93 6.85 10.93
CA THR A 471 28.49 6.53 10.84
C THR A 471 27.73 7.20 11.97
N ILE A 472 26.47 7.55 11.74
CA ILE A 472 25.55 8.04 12.78
C ILE A 472 24.63 6.88 13.14
N GLU A 473 24.59 6.54 14.41
CA GLU A 473 23.80 5.41 14.93
C GLU A 473 22.96 5.88 16.10
N HIS A 474 21.76 5.33 16.23
CA HIS A 474 20.87 5.64 17.35
C HIS A 474 20.11 4.41 17.81
N GLY A 475 19.59 4.48 19.03
CA GLY A 475 18.94 3.39 19.75
C GLY A 475 19.90 2.69 20.70
N PHE A 476 19.38 2.24 21.85
CA PHE A 476 20.11 1.43 22.82
C PHE A 476 20.41 0.04 22.24
N LEU A 477 21.50 -0.57 22.69
CA LEU A 477 21.75 -1.99 22.48
C LEU A 477 21.11 -2.80 23.61
N VAL A 478 20.72 -4.04 23.33
CA VAL A 478 20.10 -4.91 24.35
C VAL A 478 21.04 -5.10 25.55
N GLN A 479 22.35 -5.13 25.33
CA GLN A 479 23.36 -5.28 26.38
C GLN A 479 23.48 -4.04 27.29
N GLU A 480 22.95 -2.88 26.87
CA GLU A 480 22.98 -1.62 27.64
C GLU A 480 21.84 -1.51 28.68
N HIS A 481 21.17 -2.62 29.00
CA HIS A 481 19.98 -2.61 29.85
C HIS A 481 20.21 -2.10 31.28
N GLU A 482 21.38 -2.32 31.88
CA GLU A 482 21.70 -1.79 33.21
C GLU A 482 21.89 -0.27 33.18
N GLN A 483 22.61 0.26 32.18
CA GLN A 483 22.71 1.72 31.97
C GLN A 483 21.32 2.33 31.81
N LEU A 484 20.44 1.69 31.03
CA LEU A 484 19.06 2.14 30.89
C LEU A 484 18.28 2.09 32.21
N ARG A 485 18.44 1.04 33.02
CA ARG A 485 17.80 0.92 34.34
C ARG A 485 18.22 2.07 35.27
N GLU A 486 19.51 2.37 35.34
CA GLU A 486 20.03 3.48 36.13
C GLU A 486 19.51 4.84 35.65
N LEU A 487 19.38 5.02 34.34
CA LEU A 487 18.81 6.24 33.77
C LEU A 487 17.34 6.40 34.14
N LEU A 488 16.55 5.34 34.01
CA LEU A 488 15.12 5.35 34.34
C LEU A 488 14.83 5.42 35.84
N ALA A 489 15.81 5.11 36.70
CA ALA A 489 15.69 5.33 38.15
C ALA A 489 15.70 6.82 38.52
N ARG A 490 16.15 7.71 37.61
CA ARG A 490 16.07 9.17 37.80
C ARG A 490 14.65 9.64 37.48
N ASN A 491 13.94 10.18 38.48
CA ASN A 491 12.56 10.66 38.31
C ASN A 491 12.38 11.57 37.08
N ALA A 492 13.31 12.51 36.87
CA ALA A 492 13.29 13.43 35.73
C ALA A 492 13.23 12.72 34.36
N ALA A 493 13.99 11.64 34.18
CA ALA A 493 14.01 10.86 32.94
C ALA A 493 12.76 9.98 32.82
N ARG A 494 12.33 9.37 33.92
CA ARG A 494 11.14 8.51 33.95
C ARG A 494 9.86 9.26 33.59
N ASP A 495 9.73 10.51 34.04
CA ASP A 495 8.56 11.34 33.77
C ASP A 495 8.57 11.94 32.35
N ALA A 496 9.78 12.17 31.80
CA ALA A 496 9.95 12.73 30.46
C ALA A 496 9.60 11.72 29.36
N PHE A 497 10.01 10.46 29.48
CA PHE A 497 9.95 9.49 28.39
C PHE A 497 8.97 8.34 28.66
N ASP A 498 8.05 8.13 27.71
CA ASP A 498 7.05 7.06 27.74
C ASP A 498 7.57 5.75 27.11
N GLY A 499 8.63 5.85 26.31
CA GLY A 499 9.24 4.71 25.61
C GLY A 499 10.73 4.90 25.32
N VAL A 500 11.40 3.81 24.95
CA VAL A 500 12.80 3.82 24.51
C VAL A 500 13.03 2.96 23.27
N SER A 501 13.93 3.38 22.40
CA SER A 501 14.24 2.67 21.16
C SER A 501 15.52 1.84 21.28
N PHE A 502 15.45 0.58 20.86
CA PHE A 502 16.59 -0.32 20.71
C PHE A 502 16.95 -0.50 19.23
N ARG A 503 18.23 -0.50 18.92
CA ARG A 503 18.75 -0.74 17.57
C ARG A 503 19.06 -2.23 17.42
N VAL A 504 18.62 -2.82 16.32
CA VAL A 504 18.98 -4.19 15.94
C VAL A 504 19.73 -4.16 14.62
N ALA A 505 21.00 -4.56 14.66
CA ALA A 505 21.88 -4.64 13.52
C ALA A 505 21.38 -5.68 12.49
N ARG A 506 21.80 -5.55 11.23
CA ARG A 506 21.39 -6.49 10.17
C ARG A 506 21.80 -7.94 10.47
N GLY A 507 22.97 -8.13 11.09
CA GLY A 507 23.51 -9.46 11.42
C GLY A 507 22.86 -10.12 12.64
N GLU A 508 22.10 -9.37 13.43
CA GLU A 508 21.40 -9.93 14.60
C GLU A 508 20.08 -10.58 14.18
N ALA A 509 19.79 -11.75 14.75
CA ALA A 509 18.54 -12.47 14.52
C ALA A 509 17.35 -11.63 15.01
N ALA A 510 16.39 -11.38 14.13
CA ALA A 510 15.25 -10.53 14.45
C ALA A 510 14.36 -11.16 15.52
N TRP A 511 14.20 -12.49 15.48
CA TRP A 511 13.41 -13.25 16.44
C TRP A 511 13.91 -13.08 17.87
N ASP A 512 15.20 -13.28 18.07
CA ASP A 512 15.83 -13.25 19.39
C ASP A 512 15.92 -11.82 19.93
N SER A 513 16.24 -10.86 19.07
CA SER A 513 16.38 -9.44 19.43
C SER A 513 15.04 -8.84 19.90
N VAL A 514 13.95 -9.08 19.16
CA VAL A 514 12.63 -8.56 19.53
C VAL A 514 12.13 -9.20 20.83
N ARG A 515 12.37 -10.50 21.05
CA ARG A 515 12.04 -11.18 22.31
C ARG A 515 12.84 -10.63 23.49
N ALA A 516 14.12 -10.34 23.30
CA ALA A 516 14.95 -9.72 24.34
C ALA A 516 14.43 -8.32 24.71
N VAL A 517 14.14 -7.48 23.70
CA VAL A 517 13.54 -6.15 23.89
C VAL A 517 12.18 -6.24 24.60
N HIS A 518 11.35 -7.25 24.24
CA HIS A 518 10.07 -7.51 24.92
C HIS A 518 10.24 -7.88 26.39
N GLY A 519 11.24 -8.70 26.72
CA GLY A 519 11.61 -9.02 28.10
C GLY A 519 12.00 -7.77 28.89
N LEU A 520 12.81 -6.90 28.28
CA LEU A 520 13.25 -5.63 28.87
C LEU A 520 12.07 -4.67 29.12
N SER A 521 11.11 -4.59 28.18
CA SER A 521 9.88 -3.81 28.34
C SER A 521 9.14 -4.15 29.63
N ARG A 522 8.98 -5.45 29.90
CA ARG A 522 8.33 -5.96 31.12
C ARG A 522 9.16 -5.71 32.37
N ALA A 523 10.47 -5.93 32.30
CA ALA A 523 11.37 -5.74 33.44
C ALA A 523 11.51 -4.28 33.88
N LEU A 524 11.55 -3.36 32.92
CA LEU A 524 11.72 -1.92 33.16
C LEU A 524 10.39 -1.17 33.29
N GLY A 525 9.27 -1.80 32.92
CA GLY A 525 7.94 -1.18 32.93
C GLY A 525 7.86 0.06 32.04
N ILE A 526 8.61 0.11 30.94
CA ILE A 526 8.60 1.19 29.94
C ILE A 526 8.30 0.62 28.57
N ARG A 527 7.67 1.39 27.68
CA ARG A 527 7.48 0.93 26.31
C ARG A 527 8.81 0.83 25.59
N THR A 528 8.91 -0.11 24.66
CA THR A 528 10.14 -0.35 23.92
C THR A 528 9.86 -0.39 22.43
N CYS A 529 10.74 0.19 21.65
CA CYS A 529 10.76 0.06 20.20
C CYS A 529 11.96 -0.79 19.76
N ALA A 530 11.79 -1.62 18.74
CA ALA A 530 12.89 -2.31 18.06
C ALA A 530 13.05 -1.72 16.66
N TYR A 531 14.17 -1.06 16.43
CA TYR A 531 14.54 -0.45 15.17
C TYR A 531 15.40 -1.42 14.36
N MET A 532 14.75 -2.11 13.42
CA MET A 532 15.30 -3.21 12.64
C MET A 532 16.02 -2.70 11.42
N ARG A 533 17.34 -2.85 11.40
CA ARG A 533 18.14 -2.45 10.25
C ARG A 533 18.09 -3.50 9.14
N LEU A 534 17.72 -3.09 7.93
CA LEU A 534 18.06 -3.76 6.68
C LEU A 534 19.41 -3.26 6.16
N ALA A 535 19.88 -2.08 6.57
CA ALA A 535 21.24 -1.63 6.26
C ALA A 535 22.31 -2.41 7.03
N SER A 536 23.43 -2.72 6.36
CA SER A 536 24.62 -3.25 7.04
C SER A 536 25.23 -2.21 8.00
N ASP A 537 25.97 -2.69 8.99
CA ASP A 537 26.79 -1.83 9.85
C ASP A 537 28.05 -1.30 9.12
N ASN A 538 28.40 -1.91 8.00
CA ASN A 538 29.41 -1.37 7.11
C ASN A 538 28.73 -0.49 6.03
N PRO A 539 29.01 0.82 5.97
CA PRO A 539 28.44 1.70 4.96
C PRO A 539 28.85 1.36 3.52
N ALA A 540 29.90 0.56 3.33
CA ALA A 540 30.35 0.11 2.02
C ALA A 540 29.67 -1.19 1.55
N ASP A 541 29.07 -1.97 2.46
CA ASP A 541 28.33 -3.17 2.05
C ASP A 541 27.05 -2.78 1.32
N ALA A 542 26.68 -3.59 0.34
CA ALA A 542 25.46 -3.42 -0.44
C ALA A 542 24.60 -4.69 -0.39
N PRO A 543 23.92 -5.01 0.73
CA PRO A 543 23.04 -6.16 0.79
C PRO A 543 21.84 -5.99 -0.15
N VAL A 544 21.92 -6.60 -1.33
CA VAL A 544 20.89 -6.54 -2.39
C VAL A 544 20.24 -7.91 -2.66
N ASP A 545 20.47 -8.88 -1.78
CA ASP A 545 19.85 -10.20 -1.84
C ASP A 545 18.38 -10.11 -1.37
N ASP A 546 17.46 -10.36 -2.30
CA ASP A 546 16.02 -10.33 -2.06
C ASP A 546 15.55 -11.47 -1.14
N LEU A 547 16.16 -12.66 -1.20
CA LEU A 547 15.81 -13.78 -0.32
C LEU A 547 16.24 -13.47 1.12
N ALA A 548 17.48 -13.01 1.30
CA ALA A 548 17.97 -12.64 2.63
C ALA A 548 17.14 -11.50 3.25
N THR A 549 16.73 -10.53 2.42
CA THR A 549 15.87 -9.42 2.85
C THR A 549 14.45 -9.92 3.18
N ALA A 550 13.88 -10.81 2.35
CA ALA A 550 12.59 -11.42 2.60
C ALA A 550 12.58 -12.26 3.89
N ASN A 551 13.61 -13.07 4.14
CA ASN A 551 13.76 -13.84 5.38
C ASN A 551 13.80 -12.93 6.60
N ARG A 552 14.58 -11.85 6.56
CA ARG A 552 14.66 -10.89 7.68
C ARG A 552 13.33 -10.18 7.92
N VAL A 553 12.62 -9.80 6.85
CA VAL A 553 11.28 -9.19 6.94
C VAL A 553 10.30 -10.19 7.55
N ALA A 554 10.31 -11.44 7.10
CA ALA A 554 9.46 -12.50 7.63
C ALA A 554 9.69 -12.73 9.12
N GLU A 555 10.95 -12.91 9.52
CA GLU A 555 11.35 -13.08 10.91
C GLU A 555 10.92 -11.88 11.77
N THR A 556 11.11 -10.66 11.26
CA THR A 556 10.71 -9.42 11.95
C THR A 556 9.20 -9.35 12.19
N VAL A 557 8.40 -9.64 11.17
CA VAL A 557 6.93 -9.60 11.28
C VAL A 557 6.44 -10.64 12.27
N VAL A 558 6.91 -11.88 12.15
CA VAL A 558 6.54 -12.98 13.03
C VAL A 558 6.97 -12.70 14.48
N ALA A 559 8.16 -12.16 14.71
CA ALA A 559 8.61 -11.75 16.03
C ALA A 559 7.73 -10.65 16.64
N ALA A 560 7.31 -9.66 15.84
CA ALA A 560 6.42 -8.58 16.27
C ALA A 560 5.03 -9.08 16.67
N PHE A 561 4.47 -10.05 15.93
CA PHE A 561 3.21 -10.70 16.29
C PHE A 561 3.34 -11.55 17.57
N GLY A 562 4.46 -12.26 17.75
CA GLY A 562 4.70 -13.11 18.94
C GLY A 562 5.11 -12.35 20.21
N CYS A 563 5.46 -11.07 20.09
CA CYS A 563 5.92 -10.21 21.20
C CYS A 563 5.06 -8.93 21.31
N PRO A 564 3.77 -9.05 21.70
CA PRO A 564 2.89 -7.90 21.77
C PRO A 564 3.39 -6.90 22.81
N GLY A 565 3.51 -5.63 22.41
CA GLY A 565 3.97 -4.54 23.28
C GLY A 565 5.33 -3.94 22.90
N VAL A 566 6.04 -4.55 21.93
CA VAL A 566 7.21 -3.94 21.29
C VAL A 566 6.78 -3.25 19.99
N ASP A 567 7.14 -1.98 19.84
CA ASP A 567 6.96 -1.25 18.58
C ASP A 567 8.10 -1.54 17.62
N VAL A 568 7.84 -2.31 16.56
CA VAL A 568 8.89 -2.69 15.60
C VAL A 568 8.89 -1.76 14.39
N TRP A 569 10.06 -1.29 13.96
CA TRP A 569 10.29 -0.46 12.78
C TRP A 569 11.26 -1.13 11.81
N LEU A 570 10.95 -1.16 10.52
CA LEU A 570 11.89 -1.52 9.46
C LEU A 570 12.50 -0.24 8.85
N ASP A 571 13.83 -0.20 8.73
CA ASP A 571 14.57 1.02 8.34
C ASP A 571 14.59 1.36 6.84
N THR A 572 14.09 0.46 5.97
CA THR A 572 14.24 0.62 4.51
C THR A 572 12.97 0.18 3.78
N PHE A 573 12.22 1.19 3.30
CA PHE A 573 11.04 1.00 2.49
C PHE A 573 11.37 0.74 1.02
N ASN A 574 12.01 1.71 0.36
CA ASN A 574 12.46 1.59 -1.02
C ASN A 574 13.98 1.35 -1.07
N ASP A 575 14.46 0.79 -2.18
CA ASP A 575 15.88 0.64 -2.45
C ASP A 575 16.68 1.91 -2.16
N VAL A 576 17.87 1.71 -1.60
CA VAL A 576 18.89 2.75 -1.48
C VAL A 576 19.99 2.35 -2.45
N ASP A 577 19.97 2.97 -3.62
CA ASP A 577 20.81 2.60 -4.77
C ASP A 577 22.10 3.43 -4.88
N ARG A 578 22.17 4.57 -4.17
CA ARG A 578 23.25 5.55 -4.23
C ARG A 578 23.69 6.02 -2.84
N GLY A 579 24.94 6.48 -2.74
CA GLY A 579 25.54 6.96 -1.49
C GLY A 579 25.98 5.82 -0.56
N TYR A 580 26.00 6.09 0.76
CA TYR A 580 26.37 5.12 1.79
C TYR A 580 25.20 4.18 2.14
N PHE A 581 25.54 2.98 2.58
CA PHE A 581 24.58 1.94 3.00
C PHE A 581 23.62 1.54 1.87
N ARG A 582 24.13 1.30 0.67
CA ARG A 582 23.31 0.77 -0.43
C ARG A 582 22.64 -0.55 -0.02
N ARG A 583 21.40 -0.82 -0.44
CA ARG A 583 20.65 -2.03 -0.07
C ARG A 583 19.30 -2.13 -0.79
N SER A 584 18.76 -3.34 -0.86
CA SER A 584 17.38 -3.56 -1.29
C SER A 584 16.38 -3.13 -0.20
N GLY A 585 15.29 -2.49 -0.63
CA GLY A 585 14.11 -2.24 0.19
C GLY A 585 13.03 -3.31 0.01
N LEU A 586 11.81 -2.96 0.38
CA LEU A 586 10.60 -3.72 0.09
C LEU A 586 10.07 -3.40 -1.32
N VAL A 587 10.34 -2.20 -1.83
CA VAL A 587 10.07 -1.80 -3.20
C VAL A 587 11.32 -1.27 -3.88
N ASP A 588 11.38 -1.31 -5.21
CA ASP A 588 12.48 -0.71 -5.96
C ASP A 588 12.39 0.84 -6.03
N ARG A 589 13.31 1.49 -6.76
CA ARG A 589 13.30 2.95 -6.96
C ARG A 589 12.18 3.48 -7.85
N ARG A 590 11.43 2.59 -8.53
CA ARG A 590 10.18 2.89 -9.25
C ARG A 590 8.95 2.57 -8.40
N TYR A 591 9.15 2.15 -7.15
CA TYR A 591 8.14 1.68 -6.21
C TYR A 591 7.41 0.41 -6.66
N ASN A 592 8.08 -0.41 -7.48
CA ASN A 592 7.59 -1.73 -7.84
C ASN A 592 7.88 -2.74 -6.71
N PRO A 593 6.93 -3.65 -6.41
CA PRO A 593 7.11 -4.65 -5.35
C PRO A 593 8.33 -5.55 -5.53
N ARG A 594 9.09 -5.77 -4.43
CA ARG A 594 10.07 -6.85 -4.31
C ARG A 594 9.51 -8.03 -3.51
N VAL A 595 10.25 -9.13 -3.41
CA VAL A 595 9.84 -10.31 -2.63
C VAL A 595 9.52 -9.95 -1.17
N GLY A 596 10.32 -9.09 -0.54
CA GLY A 596 10.09 -8.62 0.83
C GLY A 596 8.75 -7.90 1.04
N PHE A 597 8.25 -7.18 0.02
CA PHE A 597 6.92 -6.55 0.05
C PHE A 597 5.81 -7.61 0.14
N HIS A 598 5.89 -8.65 -0.71
CA HIS A 598 4.87 -9.69 -0.75
C HIS A 598 4.86 -10.48 0.56
N VAL A 599 6.04 -10.79 1.09
CA VAL A 599 6.19 -11.47 2.38
C VAL A 599 5.60 -10.65 3.53
N TYR A 600 5.90 -9.34 3.59
CA TYR A 600 5.32 -8.45 4.60
C TYR A 600 3.79 -8.46 4.51
N ARG A 601 3.25 -8.25 3.30
CA ARG A 601 1.80 -8.19 3.03
C ARG A 601 1.11 -9.48 3.44
N ASN A 602 1.61 -10.62 2.96
CA ASN A 602 0.96 -11.90 3.10
C ASN A 602 1.03 -12.42 4.55
N LEU A 603 2.11 -12.13 5.29
CA LEU A 603 2.17 -12.42 6.73
C LEU A 603 1.13 -11.60 7.52
N HIS A 604 1.00 -10.31 7.22
CA HIS A 604 -0.01 -9.49 7.87
C HIS A 604 -1.44 -9.94 7.52
N SER A 605 -1.70 -10.34 6.27
CA SER A 605 -2.97 -10.95 5.87
C SER A 605 -3.26 -12.23 6.66
N ALA A 606 -2.29 -13.14 6.74
CA ALA A 606 -2.44 -14.43 7.41
C ALA A 606 -2.61 -14.32 8.94
N LEU A 607 -1.86 -13.42 9.59
CA LEU A 607 -1.73 -13.37 11.04
C LEU A 607 -2.67 -12.34 11.70
N SER A 608 -3.06 -11.25 11.01
CA SER A 608 -3.90 -10.21 11.61
C SER A 608 -5.29 -10.73 12.03
N GLY A 609 -5.84 -11.70 11.30
CA GLY A 609 -7.12 -12.35 11.62
C GLY A 609 -7.05 -13.35 12.79
N ALA A 610 -5.85 -13.74 13.24
CA ALA A 610 -5.67 -14.62 14.41
C ALA A 610 -5.77 -13.87 15.76
N GLY A 611 -6.01 -12.55 15.74
CA GLY A 611 -6.16 -11.73 16.94
C GLY A 611 -4.84 -11.45 17.68
N ALA A 612 -4.90 -10.65 18.74
CA ALA A 612 -3.76 -10.24 19.58
C ALA A 612 -3.23 -11.36 20.51
N GLU A 613 -3.56 -12.62 20.22
CA GLU A 613 -3.33 -13.79 21.09
C GLU A 613 -2.11 -14.64 20.68
N LEU A 614 -1.32 -14.18 19.71
CA LEU A 614 -0.13 -14.89 19.28
C LEU A 614 1.02 -14.70 20.29
N SER A 615 1.75 -15.79 20.52
CA SER A 615 2.92 -15.83 21.39
C SER A 615 4.08 -16.52 20.68
N ALA A 616 5.29 -16.00 20.91
CA ALA A 616 6.52 -16.56 20.36
C ALA A 616 6.87 -17.91 21.01
N GLY A 617 7.01 -18.95 20.19
CA GLY A 617 7.44 -20.29 20.57
C GLY A 617 8.95 -20.51 20.37
N GLU A 618 9.31 -21.75 20.04
CA GLU A 618 10.70 -22.17 19.80
C GLU A 618 11.16 -21.87 18.37
N ALA A 619 12.48 -21.74 18.21
CA ALA A 619 13.15 -21.70 16.92
C ALA A 619 13.95 -22.99 16.74
N THR A 620 13.97 -23.54 15.53
CA THR A 620 14.70 -24.78 15.23
C THR A 620 15.39 -24.67 13.88
N ASP A 621 16.68 -24.98 13.84
CA ASP A 621 17.46 -25.03 12.61
C ASP A 621 17.42 -26.45 12.02
N LEU A 622 16.98 -26.54 10.76
CA LEU A 622 17.05 -27.73 9.94
C LEU A 622 18.06 -27.48 8.80
N PRO A 623 18.55 -28.52 8.11
CA PRO A 623 19.45 -28.34 6.97
C PRO A 623 18.86 -27.40 5.91
N GLY A 624 19.42 -26.20 5.79
CA GLY A 624 19.04 -25.18 4.80
C GLY A 624 17.76 -24.39 5.08
N VAL A 625 17.13 -24.56 6.25
CA VAL A 625 15.92 -23.82 6.64
C VAL A 625 15.82 -23.63 8.14
N ARG A 626 15.56 -22.40 8.58
CA ARG A 626 15.24 -22.08 9.97
C ARG A 626 13.73 -22.02 10.17
N VAL A 627 13.21 -22.65 11.21
CA VAL A 627 11.78 -22.74 11.51
C VAL A 627 11.47 -21.98 12.80
N LEU A 628 10.49 -21.08 12.76
CA LEU A 628 10.04 -20.31 13.92
C LEU A 628 8.56 -20.62 14.22
N ALA A 629 8.26 -20.93 15.48
CA ALA A 629 6.90 -21.24 15.92
C ALA A 629 6.18 -20.03 16.52
N LEU A 630 4.94 -19.80 16.10
CA LEU A 630 3.97 -18.92 16.75
C LEU A 630 2.75 -19.72 17.20
N GLU A 631 2.27 -19.43 18.41
CA GLU A 631 1.15 -20.13 19.01
C GLU A 631 0.06 -19.16 19.45
N GLY A 632 -1.19 -19.47 19.14
CA GLY A 632 -2.35 -18.69 19.60
C GLY A 632 -3.67 -19.20 19.01
N SER A 633 -4.76 -18.95 19.74
CA SER A 633 -6.14 -19.30 19.33
C SER A 633 -6.31 -20.76 18.85
N GLY A 634 -5.66 -21.69 19.55
CA GLY A 634 -5.70 -23.14 19.25
C GLY A 634 -4.84 -23.60 18.06
N LYS A 635 -4.23 -22.66 17.31
CA LYS A 635 -3.44 -22.92 16.10
C LYS A 635 -1.94 -22.86 16.39
N LEU A 636 -1.17 -23.61 15.60
CA LEU A 636 0.29 -23.48 15.51
C LEU A 636 0.64 -22.93 14.13
N TRP A 637 1.54 -21.97 14.08
CA TRP A 637 2.06 -21.40 12.84
C TRP A 637 3.56 -21.62 12.81
N LEU A 638 4.06 -22.24 11.74
CA LEU A 638 5.48 -22.48 11.53
C LEU A 638 5.93 -21.61 10.36
N LEU A 639 6.77 -20.63 10.64
CA LEU A 639 7.44 -19.83 9.62
C LEU A 639 8.71 -20.56 9.19
N LEU A 640 8.86 -20.81 7.90
CA LEU A 640 10.05 -21.42 7.30
C LEU A 640 10.86 -20.32 6.63
N LEU A 641 12.13 -20.20 6.98
CA LEU A 641 13.10 -19.24 6.46
C LEU A 641 14.20 -20.01 5.70
N PRO A 642 14.06 -20.20 4.38
CA PRO A 642 15.03 -20.98 3.61
C PRO A 642 16.31 -20.19 3.35
N GLU A 643 17.47 -20.82 3.50
CA GLU A 643 18.77 -20.25 3.09
C GLU A 643 18.97 -20.31 1.56
N ARG A 644 18.31 -21.30 0.94
CA ARG A 644 18.27 -21.59 -0.48
C ARG A 644 17.00 -22.38 -0.78
N GLU A 645 16.64 -22.51 -2.05
CA GLU A 645 15.53 -23.36 -2.45
C GLU A 645 15.67 -24.77 -1.85
N THR A 646 14.65 -25.18 -1.10
CA THR A 646 14.65 -26.45 -0.37
C THR A 646 13.24 -27.04 -0.26
N MET A 647 13.16 -28.33 0.01
CA MET A 647 11.91 -29.07 0.22
C MET A 647 11.90 -29.63 1.64
N VAL A 648 10.88 -29.29 2.42
CA VAL A 648 10.79 -29.69 3.83
C VAL A 648 9.66 -30.69 4.04
N SER A 649 9.99 -31.93 4.40
CA SER A 649 9.02 -33.01 4.61
C SER A 649 8.75 -33.36 6.08
N ALA A 650 9.53 -32.80 7.00
CA ALA A 650 9.36 -32.97 8.43
C ALA A 650 9.58 -31.63 9.15
N LEU A 651 8.54 -31.14 9.82
CA LEU A 651 8.57 -29.87 10.55
C LEU A 651 8.54 -30.10 12.06
N PRO A 652 9.41 -29.45 12.84
CA PRO A 652 9.38 -29.53 14.29
C PRO A 652 8.12 -28.88 14.84
N LEU A 653 7.45 -29.56 15.78
CA LEU A 653 6.29 -29.02 16.50
C LEU A 653 6.67 -28.34 17.82
N GLY A 654 7.97 -28.21 18.10
CA GLY A 654 8.50 -27.70 19.37
C GLY A 654 8.09 -28.58 20.57
N ALA A 655 7.94 -27.96 21.74
CA ALA A 655 7.48 -28.62 22.95
C ALA A 655 6.01 -29.12 22.91
N ARG A 656 5.26 -28.83 21.85
CA ARG A 656 3.83 -29.16 21.75
C ARG A 656 3.62 -30.61 21.33
N LYS A 657 2.94 -31.38 22.18
CA LYS A 657 2.42 -32.71 21.84
C LYS A 657 1.08 -32.58 21.13
N LEU A 658 1.06 -32.75 19.81
CA LEU A 658 -0.18 -32.77 19.04
C LEU A 658 -0.77 -34.18 19.06
N ARG A 659 -1.99 -34.33 19.59
CA ARG A 659 -2.71 -35.62 19.58
C ARG A 659 -3.26 -35.98 18.19
N GLY A 660 -3.25 -35.04 17.25
CA GLY A 660 -3.71 -35.19 15.87
C GLY A 660 -3.65 -33.86 15.11
N VAL A 661 -3.87 -33.90 13.80
CA VAL A 661 -3.93 -32.74 12.90
C VAL A 661 -5.29 -32.74 12.23
N LYS A 662 -6.11 -31.71 12.46
CA LYS A 662 -7.40 -31.54 11.77
C LYS A 662 -7.23 -30.90 10.40
N ASP A 663 -6.39 -29.88 10.32
CA ASP A 663 -6.10 -29.14 9.10
C ASP A 663 -4.64 -28.66 9.13
N ALA A 664 -3.97 -28.74 7.99
CA ALA A 664 -2.66 -28.17 7.76
C ALA A 664 -2.66 -27.44 6.41
N LYS A 665 -2.28 -26.17 6.42
CA LYS A 665 -2.22 -25.33 5.22
C LYS A 665 -0.81 -24.80 5.02
N TRP A 666 -0.28 -24.94 3.82
CA TRP A 666 0.91 -24.23 3.36
C TRP A 666 0.49 -22.93 2.68
N ILE A 667 1.18 -21.85 3.01
CA ILE A 667 1.02 -20.53 2.42
C ILE A 667 2.37 -20.12 1.84
N ASP A 668 2.41 -19.93 0.53
CA ASP A 668 3.56 -19.31 -0.16
C ASP A 668 3.50 -17.79 0.08
N LEU A 669 4.49 -17.24 0.78
CA LEU A 669 4.47 -15.82 1.13
C LEU A 669 4.90 -14.89 -0.02
N ALA A 670 5.38 -15.39 -1.16
CA ALA A 670 5.56 -14.57 -2.36
C ALA A 670 4.23 -14.37 -3.11
N SER A 671 3.48 -15.44 -3.34
CA SER A 671 2.21 -15.38 -4.10
C SER A 671 0.99 -15.07 -3.23
N GLY A 672 1.00 -15.52 -1.98
CA GLY A 672 -0.17 -15.57 -1.11
C GLY A 672 -1.08 -16.77 -1.38
N ASP A 673 -0.68 -17.70 -2.25
CA ASP A 673 -1.41 -18.93 -2.54
C ASP A 673 -1.40 -19.87 -1.31
N ILE A 674 -2.54 -20.52 -1.09
CA ILE A 674 -2.80 -21.44 0.01
C ILE A 674 -3.05 -22.82 -0.56
N ARG A 675 -2.39 -23.84 0.01
CA ARG A 675 -2.61 -25.25 -0.34
C ARG A 675 -2.83 -26.09 0.91
N SER A 676 -3.77 -27.02 0.83
CA SER A 676 -3.94 -28.03 1.88
C SER A 676 -2.78 -29.03 1.86
N LEU A 677 -2.29 -29.38 3.03
CA LEU A 677 -1.24 -30.37 3.22
C LEU A 677 -1.83 -31.66 3.78
N THR A 678 -1.45 -32.79 3.18
CA THR A 678 -1.60 -34.10 3.82
C THR A 678 -0.50 -34.25 4.85
N ALA A 679 -0.87 -34.20 6.14
CA ALA A 679 0.10 -34.21 7.23
C ALA A 679 -0.27 -35.17 8.37
N SER A 680 0.75 -35.72 9.03
CA SER A 680 0.59 -36.59 10.20
C SER A 680 1.62 -36.27 11.29
N VAL A 681 1.29 -36.57 12.54
CA VAL A 681 2.21 -36.39 13.68
C VAL A 681 3.02 -37.67 13.86
N ALA A 682 4.33 -37.54 13.92
CA ALA A 682 5.24 -38.64 14.23
C ALA A 682 6.07 -38.30 15.47
N ALA A 683 6.11 -39.21 16.45
CA ALA A 683 6.98 -39.06 17.61
C ALA A 683 8.45 -39.16 17.19
N SER A 684 9.31 -38.32 17.79
CA SER A 684 10.75 -38.35 17.58
C SER A 684 11.49 -38.09 18.91
N PRO A 685 12.71 -38.63 19.10
CA PRO A 685 13.47 -38.44 20.34
C PRO A 685 13.71 -36.97 20.73
N GLY A 686 13.64 -36.05 19.77
CA GLY A 686 13.81 -34.60 19.95
C GLY A 686 12.52 -33.78 20.02
N GLY A 687 11.35 -34.43 20.13
CA GLY A 687 10.03 -33.78 20.06
C GLY A 687 9.21 -34.25 18.85
N ASP A 688 7.90 -34.07 18.89
CA ASP A 688 7.01 -34.52 17.80
C ASP A 688 7.30 -33.75 16.50
N LEU A 689 7.18 -34.44 15.36
CA LEU A 689 7.36 -33.89 14.03
C LEU A 689 6.04 -33.95 13.25
N LEU A 690 5.76 -32.90 12.49
CA LEU A 690 4.75 -32.93 11.44
C LEU A 690 5.38 -33.50 10.15
N ARG A 691 4.97 -34.69 9.75
CA ARG A 691 5.33 -35.27 8.44
C ARG A 691 4.37 -34.72 7.40
N VAL A 692 4.91 -34.18 6.31
CA VAL A 692 4.13 -33.62 5.19
C VAL A 692 4.36 -34.49 3.96
N GLY A 693 3.28 -35.02 3.38
CA GLY A 693 3.36 -36.06 2.34
C GLY A 693 4.15 -35.65 1.09
N GLU A 694 3.82 -34.51 0.49
CA GLU A 694 4.51 -33.98 -0.70
C GLU A 694 5.68 -33.05 -0.36
N GLY A 695 5.90 -32.78 0.92
CA GLY A 695 6.81 -31.74 1.40
C GLY A 695 6.30 -30.32 1.16
N VAL A 696 7.06 -29.34 1.67
CA VAL A 696 6.81 -27.92 1.51
C VAL A 696 7.97 -27.29 0.74
N ALA A 697 7.69 -26.80 -0.47
CA ALA A 697 8.67 -26.09 -1.29
C ALA A 697 8.92 -24.69 -0.72
N CYS A 698 10.17 -24.36 -0.46
CA CYS A 698 10.59 -23.11 0.15
C CYS A 698 11.70 -22.45 -0.70
N ALA A 699 11.31 -21.77 -1.77
CA ALA A 699 12.22 -20.87 -2.52
C ALA A 699 12.30 -19.47 -1.88
N VAL A 700 11.25 -19.09 -1.15
CA VAL A 700 11.09 -17.86 -0.37
C VAL A 700 10.52 -18.25 1.00
N PRO A 701 10.44 -17.32 1.99
CA PRO A 701 9.71 -17.59 3.23
C PRO A 701 8.34 -18.23 2.98
N ALA A 702 8.00 -19.23 3.79
CA ALA A 702 6.70 -19.90 3.73
C ALA A 702 6.09 -20.00 5.13
N LEU A 703 4.77 -20.07 5.21
CA LEU A 703 4.05 -20.23 6.46
C LEU A 703 3.21 -21.51 6.43
N VAL A 704 3.35 -22.34 7.45
CA VAL A 704 2.50 -23.53 7.64
C VAL A 704 1.59 -23.30 8.84
N ARG A 705 0.28 -23.32 8.60
CA ARG A 705 -0.76 -23.20 9.64
C ARG A 705 -1.31 -24.57 9.98
N ILE A 706 -1.32 -24.92 11.26
CA ILE A 706 -1.79 -26.21 11.77
C ILE A 706 -2.92 -25.96 12.76
N SER A 707 -4.05 -26.65 12.56
CA SER A 707 -5.18 -26.69 13.49
C SER A 707 -5.30 -28.07 14.09
N ALA A 708 -5.37 -28.16 15.42
CA ALA A 708 -5.41 -29.40 16.19
C ALA A 708 -6.79 -29.68 16.80
#